data_AF-A0A958PYV8-F1
#
_entry.id   AF-A0A958PYV8-F1
#
_cell.length_a   1.000
_cell.length_b   1.000
_cell.length_c   1.000
_cell.angle_alpha   90.00
_cell.angle_beta   90.00
_cell.angle_gamma   90.00
#
_symmetry.space_group_name_H-M   'P 1'
#
loop_
_entity.id
_entity.type
_entity.pdbx_description
1 polymer ?
#
loop_
_entity_poly.entity_id
_entity_poly.type
_entity_poly.pdbx_seq_one_letter_code
_entity_poly.pdbx_strand_id
1 'polypeptide(L)'
;MTILMGVLASSYMEVIVFCLMTFSMMFIFLLLRKGRQEKDEAVLESSIKHNLHIPPTLHPEIDPNICIGSLSCINACPEGDILGIIDGKAKLTIASNCIGHGKCELECPVDAINLVFGTSERGVDLPEVDEFYESSKAGIHIVGELGGMGLIKNASRQGIQVGEFLASKLSKQKRGEKVPVFIVGAGPAGMATALSLKAKGVAFEIVTQTSMGGTIANYPRHKVVMTEKVKLPIYGNFGKRTISKEDLISEYTKAMKKGRISIKEGICVEKISGSDGHFTIQTSKGIFKAQKVVLAIGRMGTPRKLDVPGEDREKVTYLLSDPIQYKGKHVLVVGGGDSAMESVKMIANETNAKITFSYRNSSIRSGKIKNREAIEKLISEKRITPMMPSVVKKIDRDSVTLSFKDKLIKIKNDYVIVNAGGVLPTGFLKDSGISVKKHFGEVRASKSLSMTTTKKKDKFLWGLSLAGLSILAYLAYVGREYYWLSTAERVRSPLHEMLKPGGSWGKNIGAIATIVMLSNFFYFFRKNLKFLKGKKSIKNWLRFHIFVGLMSPLVILFHAAFQSRNLIATICYISLLLVVVTGIIGRYLFGMISVNKKDLLKIITKLQHEINPILANLKATKTVHKILLSASEPLSSDTNLFYFLLHGVKSRLALEGQLISTKDVFPNRRQYRIFRQKILKMRQQNRRVHIFQKIKFIMSYWRVIHVVLAIALLIVISIHIYTVFQMGYGIGF
;
A
#
# COMPACT_ATOMS: atom_id res chain seq x y z
N MET A 1 -10.02 -6.50 -63.15
CA MET A 1 -10.19 -5.32 -62.25
C MET A 1 -11.30 -5.54 -61.22
N THR A 2 -12.47 -6.05 -61.60
CA THR A 2 -13.64 -6.28 -60.71
C THR A 2 -13.38 -7.33 -59.60
N ILE A 3 -12.65 -8.41 -59.90
CA ILE A 3 -12.26 -9.43 -58.91
C ILE A 3 -11.22 -8.88 -57.93
N LEU A 4 -10.25 -8.10 -58.43
CA LEU A 4 -9.22 -7.45 -57.59
C LEU A 4 -9.85 -6.43 -56.63
N MET A 5 -10.83 -5.66 -57.11
CA MET A 5 -11.63 -4.75 -56.28
C MET A 5 -12.49 -5.49 -55.25
N GLY A 6 -13.03 -6.67 -55.59
CA GLY A 6 -13.78 -7.53 -54.67
C GLY A 6 -12.93 -8.14 -53.55
N VAL A 7 -11.71 -8.61 -53.87
CA VAL A 7 -10.75 -9.16 -52.89
C VAL A 7 -10.16 -8.06 -51.99
N LEU A 8 -9.92 -6.88 -52.55
CA LEU A 8 -9.55 -5.70 -51.76
C LEU A 8 -10.71 -5.29 -50.83
N ALA A 9 -11.95 -5.23 -51.33
CA ALA A 9 -13.12 -4.92 -50.50
C ALA A 9 -13.33 -5.93 -49.35
N SER A 10 -13.17 -7.24 -49.59
CA SER A 10 -13.32 -8.27 -48.55
C SER A 10 -12.24 -8.17 -47.46
N SER A 11 -10.99 -7.90 -47.85
CA SER A 11 -9.88 -7.71 -46.91
C SER A 11 -10.00 -6.44 -46.07
N TYR A 12 -10.54 -5.34 -46.63
CA TYR A 12 -10.85 -4.14 -45.84
C TYR A 12 -11.99 -4.36 -44.85
N MET A 13 -13.01 -5.13 -45.24
CA MET A 13 -14.15 -5.44 -44.35
C MET A 13 -13.72 -6.24 -43.12
N GLU A 14 -12.82 -7.21 -43.25
CA GLU A 14 -12.28 -7.97 -42.12
C GLU A 14 -11.52 -7.07 -41.12
N VAL A 15 -10.71 -6.14 -41.62
CA VAL A 15 -9.99 -5.16 -40.78
C VAL A 15 -10.97 -4.24 -40.06
N ILE A 16 -12.01 -3.76 -40.75
CA ILE A 16 -13.04 -2.90 -40.15
C ILE A 16 -13.78 -3.65 -39.04
N VAL A 17 -14.19 -4.90 -39.27
CA VAL A 17 -14.88 -5.73 -38.26
C VAL A 17 -13.98 -5.95 -37.03
N PHE A 18 -12.69 -6.25 -37.23
CA PHE A 18 -11.74 -6.37 -36.13
C PHE A 18 -11.60 -5.07 -35.33
N CYS A 19 -11.46 -3.92 -36.01
CA CYS A 19 -11.43 -2.61 -35.37
C CYS A 19 -12.71 -2.29 -34.59
N LEU A 20 -13.88 -2.62 -35.14
CA LEU A 20 -15.18 -2.42 -34.46
C LEU A 20 -15.31 -3.33 -33.24
N MET A 21 -14.92 -4.60 -33.32
CA MET A 21 -14.95 -5.54 -32.19
C MET A 21 -14.01 -5.08 -31.06
N THR A 22 -12.79 -4.66 -31.41
CA THR A 22 -11.83 -4.13 -30.43
C THR A 22 -12.31 -2.83 -29.79
N PHE A 23 -12.93 -1.93 -30.56
CA PHE A 23 -13.51 -0.70 -30.05
C PHE A 23 -14.73 -0.96 -29.14
N SER A 24 -15.61 -1.89 -29.51
CA SER A 24 -16.74 -2.32 -28.69
C SER A 24 -16.27 -2.90 -27.34
N MET A 25 -15.27 -3.79 -27.38
CA MET A 25 -14.67 -4.33 -26.17
C MET A 25 -14.02 -3.22 -25.32
N MET A 26 -13.34 -2.25 -25.94
CA MET A 26 -12.81 -1.08 -25.26
C MET A 26 -13.91 -0.31 -24.52
N PHE A 27 -15.01 -0.01 -25.22
CA PHE A 27 -16.15 0.75 -24.69
C PHE A 27 -16.78 0.06 -23.48
N ILE A 28 -17.02 -1.26 -23.56
CA ILE A 28 -17.54 -2.06 -22.44
C ILE A 28 -16.62 -1.98 -21.22
N PHE A 29 -15.32 -2.17 -21.41
CA PHE A 29 -14.35 -2.08 -20.30
C PHE A 29 -14.29 -0.68 -19.67
N LEU A 30 -14.48 0.38 -20.46
CA LEU A 30 -14.55 1.75 -19.96
C LEU A 30 -15.82 1.99 -19.12
N LEU A 31 -16.98 1.47 -19.55
CA LEU A 31 -18.22 1.55 -18.77
C LEU A 31 -18.12 0.81 -17.43
N LEU A 32 -17.64 -0.44 -17.46
CA LEU A 32 -17.44 -1.23 -16.24
C LEU A 32 -16.49 -0.56 -15.26
N ARG A 33 -15.44 0.07 -15.79
CA ARG A 33 -14.50 0.83 -14.98
C ARG A 33 -15.13 2.09 -14.39
N LYS A 34 -15.88 2.86 -15.18
CA LYS A 34 -16.55 4.09 -14.73
C LYS A 34 -17.46 3.80 -13.53
N GLY A 35 -18.33 2.79 -13.65
CA GLY A 35 -19.23 2.41 -12.56
C GLY A 35 -18.51 1.91 -11.30
N ARG A 36 -17.31 1.33 -11.42
CA ARG A 36 -16.49 0.98 -10.24
C ARG A 36 -15.83 2.21 -9.62
N GLN A 37 -15.34 3.13 -10.42
CA GLN A 37 -14.70 4.35 -9.94
C GLN A 37 -15.71 5.25 -9.20
N GLU A 38 -16.93 5.42 -9.74
CA GLU A 38 -18.01 6.17 -9.08
C GLU A 38 -18.35 5.60 -7.69
N LYS A 39 -18.38 4.27 -7.56
CA LYS A 39 -18.58 3.60 -6.26
C LYS A 39 -17.44 3.91 -5.28
N ASP A 40 -16.19 3.77 -5.72
CA ASP A 40 -15.02 4.01 -4.87
C ASP A 40 -14.88 5.51 -4.49
N GLU A 41 -15.28 6.43 -5.37
CA GLU A 41 -15.37 7.88 -5.11
C GLU A 41 -16.44 8.19 -4.06
N ALA A 42 -17.65 7.63 -4.18
CA ALA A 42 -18.71 7.79 -3.18
C ALA A 42 -18.27 7.26 -1.80
N VAL A 43 -17.54 6.14 -1.75
CA VAL A 43 -16.96 5.61 -0.52
C VAL A 43 -15.93 6.57 0.07
N LEU A 44 -15.07 7.17 -0.76
CA LEU A 44 -14.10 8.17 -0.30
C LEU A 44 -14.80 9.43 0.25
N GLU A 45 -15.83 9.94 -0.43
CA GLU A 45 -16.59 11.10 0.03
C GLU A 45 -17.28 10.84 1.38
N SER A 46 -17.91 9.67 1.52
CA SER A 46 -18.49 9.22 2.80
C SER A 46 -17.42 9.10 3.89
N SER A 47 -16.26 8.54 3.56
CA SER A 47 -15.11 8.43 4.46
C SER A 47 -14.58 9.80 4.90
N ILE A 48 -14.60 10.81 4.02
CA ILE A 48 -14.25 12.20 4.36
C ILE A 48 -15.27 12.79 5.33
N LYS A 49 -16.58 12.68 5.01
CA LYS A 49 -17.68 13.14 5.86
C LYS A 49 -17.62 12.55 7.29
N HIS A 50 -17.08 11.34 7.42
CA HIS A 50 -16.99 10.62 8.68
C HIS A 50 -15.59 10.60 9.31
N ASN A 51 -14.61 11.38 8.80
CA ASN A 51 -13.22 11.41 9.29
C ASN A 51 -12.52 10.03 9.31
N LEU A 52 -12.92 9.13 8.40
CA LEU A 52 -12.37 7.79 8.23
C LEU A 52 -11.26 7.74 7.17
N HIS A 53 -11.06 8.83 6.44
CA HIS A 53 -10.00 8.98 5.45
C HIS A 53 -8.61 9.18 6.08
N ILE A 54 -8.56 9.47 7.38
CA ILE A 54 -7.32 9.67 8.14
C ILE A 54 -6.94 8.36 8.84
N PRO A 55 -5.83 7.71 8.46
CA PRO A 55 -5.36 6.48 9.08
C PRO A 55 -4.95 6.69 10.55
N PRO A 56 -5.01 5.63 11.37
CA PRO A 56 -4.69 5.73 12.80
C PRO A 56 -3.17 5.74 13.05
N THR A 57 -2.40 5.00 12.25
CA THR A 57 -0.96 4.77 12.46
C THR A 57 -0.20 4.53 11.14
N LEU A 58 0.43 3.36 11.01
CA LEU A 58 1.17 2.89 9.84
C LEU A 58 0.20 2.58 8.71
N HIS A 59 0.42 3.21 7.56
CA HIS A 59 -0.46 3.07 6.40
C HIS A 59 0.32 3.22 5.09
N PRO A 60 -0.24 2.77 3.95
CA PRO A 60 0.39 2.96 2.66
C PRO A 60 0.17 4.37 2.12
N GLU A 61 1.26 5.07 1.85
CA GLU A 61 1.28 6.23 0.96
C GLU A 61 1.56 5.75 -0.47
N ILE A 62 0.67 6.10 -1.39
CA ILE A 62 0.75 5.69 -2.79
C ILE A 62 1.19 6.88 -3.62
N ASP A 63 2.35 6.79 -4.26
CA ASP A 63 2.80 7.78 -5.22
C ASP A 63 2.00 7.62 -6.52
N PRO A 64 1.12 8.57 -6.85
CA PRO A 64 0.33 8.50 -8.07
C PRO A 64 1.20 8.61 -9.32
N ASN A 65 2.43 9.11 -9.26
CA ASN A 65 3.29 9.28 -10.43
C ASN A 65 3.95 7.96 -10.85
N ILE A 66 4.28 7.11 -9.86
CA ILE A 66 4.86 5.78 -10.10
C ILE A 66 3.76 4.73 -10.30
N CYS A 67 2.59 4.91 -9.67
CA CYS A 67 1.50 3.94 -9.74
C CYS A 67 0.97 3.75 -11.17
N ILE A 68 1.24 2.58 -11.76
CA ILE A 68 0.72 2.16 -13.07
C ILE A 68 -0.74 1.70 -13.04
N GLY A 69 -1.42 1.87 -11.89
CA GLY A 69 -2.75 1.34 -11.68
C GLY A 69 -2.79 -0.19 -11.81
N SER A 70 -1.82 -0.94 -11.29
CA SER A 70 -1.92 -2.41 -11.38
C SER A 70 -3.12 -2.93 -10.60
N LEU A 71 -3.57 -2.26 -9.53
CA LEU A 71 -4.64 -2.70 -8.62
C LEU A 71 -4.36 -4.02 -7.89
N SER A 72 -3.15 -4.56 -7.99
CA SER A 72 -2.72 -5.74 -7.24
C SER A 72 -2.80 -5.50 -5.72
N CYS A 73 -2.51 -4.27 -5.28
CA CYS A 73 -2.59 -3.86 -3.88
C CYS A 73 -4.02 -3.94 -3.31
N ILE A 74 -5.04 -3.58 -4.08
CA ILE A 74 -6.46 -3.66 -3.68
C ILE A 74 -6.81 -5.13 -3.44
N ASN A 75 -6.51 -5.99 -4.41
CA ASN A 75 -6.79 -7.43 -4.33
C ASN A 75 -5.94 -8.16 -3.27
N ALA A 76 -4.83 -7.57 -2.83
CA ALA A 76 -3.94 -8.12 -1.82
C ALA A 76 -4.34 -7.71 -0.39
N CYS A 77 -5.14 -6.66 -0.24
CA CYS A 77 -5.60 -6.19 1.06
C CYS A 77 -6.59 -7.21 1.65
N PRO A 78 -6.32 -7.78 2.85
CA PRO A 78 -7.24 -8.69 3.53
C PRO A 78 -8.47 -7.98 4.09
N GLU A 79 -8.37 -6.68 4.40
CA GLU A 79 -9.49 -5.88 4.92
C GLU A 79 -10.46 -5.43 3.80
N GLY A 80 -9.94 -5.29 2.57
CA GLY A 80 -10.73 -5.11 1.34
C GLY A 80 -11.25 -3.70 1.06
N ASP A 81 -11.62 -2.92 2.07
CA ASP A 81 -12.29 -1.62 1.93
C ASP A 81 -11.37 -0.39 2.11
N ILE A 82 -10.09 -0.62 2.40
CA ILE A 82 -9.09 0.43 2.65
C ILE A 82 -8.65 1.14 1.36
N LEU A 83 -8.59 0.41 0.25
CA LEU A 83 -8.06 0.90 -1.03
C LEU A 83 -9.13 0.80 -2.12
N GLY A 84 -9.38 1.92 -2.79
CA GLY A 84 -10.25 2.02 -3.96
C GLY A 84 -9.52 2.53 -5.20
N ILE A 85 -10.25 2.63 -6.31
CA ILE A 85 -9.78 3.14 -7.59
C ILE A 85 -10.23 4.59 -7.75
N ILE A 86 -9.29 5.53 -7.77
CA ILE A 86 -9.54 6.95 -8.02
C ILE A 86 -8.61 7.38 -9.17
N ASP A 87 -9.16 7.99 -10.22
CA ASP A 87 -8.42 8.32 -11.45
C ASP A 87 -7.67 7.11 -12.06
N GLY A 88 -8.26 5.91 -11.99
CA GLY A 88 -7.64 4.67 -12.47
C GLY A 88 -6.49 4.12 -11.61
N LYS A 89 -6.14 4.80 -10.52
CA LYS A 89 -5.03 4.44 -9.62
C LYS A 89 -5.56 4.03 -8.24
N ALA A 90 -4.78 3.23 -7.53
CA ALA A 90 -5.12 2.87 -6.16
C ALA A 90 -4.98 4.12 -5.27
N LYS A 91 -5.98 4.37 -4.42
CA LYS A 91 -5.97 5.44 -3.41
C LYS A 91 -6.61 4.91 -2.12
N LEU A 92 -6.17 5.45 -0.98
CA LEU A 92 -6.83 5.18 0.30
C LEU A 92 -8.26 5.75 0.28
N THR A 93 -9.24 4.91 0.60
CA THR A 93 -10.66 5.28 0.72
C THR A 93 -11.04 5.31 2.20
N ILE A 94 -11.05 4.16 2.88
CA ILE A 94 -11.34 4.04 4.32
C ILE A 94 -10.03 3.79 5.08
N ALA A 95 -9.17 4.79 5.12
CA ALA A 95 -7.82 4.66 5.69
C ALA A 95 -7.82 4.31 7.19
N SER A 96 -8.85 4.68 7.93
CA SER A 96 -9.02 4.37 9.36
C SER A 96 -9.04 2.88 9.66
N ASN A 97 -9.47 2.06 8.68
CA ASN A 97 -9.52 0.61 8.80
C ASN A 97 -8.14 -0.03 8.54
N CYS A 98 -7.14 0.76 8.13
CA CYS A 98 -5.81 0.25 7.87
C CYS A 98 -5.11 -0.19 9.16
N ILE A 99 -4.78 -1.49 9.20
CA ILE A 99 -4.02 -2.11 10.29
C ILE A 99 -2.50 -2.15 10.01
N GLY A 100 -2.03 -1.52 8.93
CA GLY A 100 -0.59 -1.40 8.63
C GLY A 100 0.13 -2.71 8.29
N HIS A 101 -0.57 -3.71 7.75
CA HIS A 101 0.02 -5.04 7.47
C HIS A 101 1.03 -5.08 6.31
N GLY A 102 1.03 -4.07 5.42
CA GLY A 102 2.06 -3.91 4.39
C GLY A 102 1.99 -4.81 3.15
N LYS A 103 0.94 -5.63 2.96
CA LYS A 103 0.82 -6.46 1.74
C LYS A 103 0.65 -5.64 0.47
N CYS A 104 0.01 -4.47 0.58
CA CYS A 104 -0.13 -3.54 -0.53
C CYS A 104 1.24 -3.12 -1.09
N GLU A 105 2.21 -2.83 -0.21
CA GLU A 105 3.60 -2.51 -0.58
C GLU A 105 4.26 -3.70 -1.28
N LEU A 106 4.18 -4.91 -0.70
CA LEU A 106 4.80 -6.12 -1.25
C LEU A 106 4.20 -6.56 -2.60
N GLU A 107 2.90 -6.36 -2.80
CA GLU A 107 2.19 -6.71 -4.03
C GLU A 107 2.15 -5.54 -5.03
N CYS A 108 2.88 -4.45 -4.78
CA CYS A 108 3.08 -3.38 -5.75
C CYS A 108 4.22 -3.74 -6.72
N PRO A 109 3.95 -3.91 -8.03
CA PRO A 109 4.96 -4.39 -8.97
C PRO A 109 5.96 -3.31 -9.42
N VAL A 110 5.71 -2.05 -9.06
CA VAL A 110 6.48 -0.86 -9.46
C VAL A 110 6.95 -0.02 -8.28
N ASP A 111 6.80 -0.51 -7.04
CA ASP A 111 7.24 0.18 -5.83
C ASP A 111 6.60 1.55 -5.56
N ALA A 112 5.44 1.82 -6.15
CA ALA A 112 4.68 3.06 -5.94
C ALA A 112 4.11 3.22 -4.52
N ILE A 113 4.29 2.25 -3.62
CA ILE A 113 3.72 2.27 -2.28
C ILE A 113 4.85 2.28 -1.26
N ASN A 114 4.79 3.22 -0.33
CA ASN A 114 5.62 3.28 0.87
C ASN A 114 4.72 3.09 2.09
N LEU A 115 5.19 2.41 3.11
CA LEU A 115 4.54 2.47 4.42
C LEU A 115 5.10 3.64 5.22
N VAL A 116 4.22 4.50 5.71
CA VAL A 116 4.56 5.72 6.45
C VAL A 116 3.90 5.75 7.83
N PHE A 117 4.55 6.41 8.79
CA PHE A 117 4.02 6.61 10.14
C PHE A 117 3.32 7.96 10.28
N GLY A 118 2.04 7.93 10.65
CA GLY A 118 1.23 9.14 10.78
C GLY A 118 1.00 9.84 9.44
N THR A 119 0.16 10.87 9.43
CA THR A 119 -0.11 11.71 8.26
C THR A 119 0.43 13.11 8.48
N SER A 120 0.38 13.95 7.45
CA SER A 120 0.62 15.39 7.59
C SER A 120 -0.34 16.07 8.57
N GLU A 121 -1.55 15.53 8.75
CA GLU A 121 -2.59 16.11 9.61
C GLU A 121 -2.58 15.52 11.03
N ARG A 122 -2.23 14.24 11.15
CA ARG A 122 -2.21 13.47 12.39
C ARG A 122 -0.86 12.80 12.58
N GLY A 123 -0.03 13.38 13.43
CA GLY A 123 1.23 12.77 13.84
C GLY A 123 1.02 11.59 14.79
N VAL A 124 2.00 10.68 14.85
CA VAL A 124 2.00 9.52 15.75
C VAL A 124 3.27 9.56 16.59
N ASP A 125 3.12 9.51 17.90
CA ASP A 125 4.23 9.42 18.85
C ASP A 125 4.77 7.99 18.89
N LEU A 126 6.03 7.81 18.47
CA LEU A 126 6.74 6.54 18.54
C LEU A 126 8.14 6.76 19.12
N PRO A 127 8.69 5.79 19.86
CA PRO A 127 10.08 5.84 20.25
C PRO A 127 10.99 5.68 19.03
N GLU A 128 12.12 6.36 19.05
CA GLU A 128 13.15 6.17 18.04
C GLU A 128 13.86 4.85 18.27
N VAL A 129 13.97 4.04 17.22
CA VAL A 129 14.62 2.73 17.26
C VAL A 129 15.47 2.49 16.02
N ASP A 130 16.55 1.72 16.18
CA ASP A 130 17.41 1.30 15.09
C ASP A 130 16.91 0.02 14.37
N GLU A 131 17.74 -0.56 13.50
CA GLU A 131 17.41 -1.78 12.76
C GLU A 131 17.26 -3.04 13.62
N PHE A 132 17.84 -3.04 14.84
CA PHE A 132 17.73 -4.07 15.87
C PHE A 132 16.74 -3.68 16.96
N TYR A 133 15.90 -2.68 16.70
CA TYR A 133 14.92 -2.14 17.62
C TYR A 133 15.52 -1.61 18.92
N GLU A 134 16.83 -1.31 18.96
CA GLU A 134 17.46 -0.63 20.08
C GLU A 134 16.98 0.82 20.11
N SER A 135 16.53 1.27 21.29
CA SER A 135 16.02 2.62 21.49
C SER A 135 17.14 3.66 21.55
N SER A 136 16.79 4.94 21.69
CA SER A 136 17.76 6.00 21.98
C SER A 136 18.59 5.76 23.26
N LYS A 137 18.12 4.88 24.15
CA LYS A 137 18.89 4.41 25.30
C LYS A 137 19.49 3.04 25.00
N ALA A 138 20.81 3.03 24.81
CA ALA A 138 21.58 1.81 24.56
C ALA A 138 21.27 0.74 25.61
N GLY A 139 21.13 -0.50 25.16
CA GLY A 139 20.77 -1.66 25.98
C GLY A 139 19.27 -1.89 26.18
N ILE A 140 18.41 -0.95 25.76
CA ILE A 140 16.95 -1.10 25.80
C ILE A 140 16.40 -1.27 24.38
N HIS A 141 15.75 -2.40 24.11
CA HIS A 141 15.11 -2.70 22.83
C HIS A 141 13.59 -2.61 22.92
N ILE A 142 12.91 -2.08 21.89
CA ILE A 142 11.45 -1.87 21.88
C ILE A 142 10.81 -2.68 20.76
N VAL A 143 9.97 -3.65 21.12
CA VAL A 143 9.34 -4.57 20.17
C VAL A 143 7.82 -4.57 20.28
N GLY A 144 7.18 -5.08 19.24
CA GLY A 144 5.73 -5.14 19.11
C GLY A 144 5.13 -3.84 18.59
N GLU A 145 3.94 -3.53 19.11
CA GLU A 145 3.15 -2.40 18.61
C GLU A 145 3.83 -1.04 18.86
N LEU A 146 4.65 -0.91 19.90
CA LEU A 146 5.44 0.31 20.18
C LEU A 146 6.51 0.58 19.13
N GLY A 147 7.06 -0.45 18.49
CA GLY A 147 7.96 -0.32 17.35
C GLY A 147 7.24 0.02 16.04
N GLY A 148 5.99 0.52 16.13
CA GLY A 148 5.19 0.95 14.99
C GLY A 148 4.45 -0.16 14.22
N MET A 149 4.47 -1.41 14.68
CA MET A 149 3.84 -2.54 13.96
C MET A 149 2.88 -3.34 14.86
N GLY A 150 1.58 -3.09 14.74
CA GLY A 150 0.55 -3.69 15.63
C GLY A 150 0.06 -5.09 15.27
N LEU A 151 0.58 -5.73 14.22
CA LEU A 151 0.20 -7.10 13.89
C LEU A 151 0.95 -8.12 14.74
N ILE A 152 0.24 -9.16 15.18
CA ILE A 152 0.78 -10.32 15.93
C ILE A 152 2.00 -10.91 15.21
N LYS A 153 1.90 -11.15 13.91
CA LYS A 153 3.03 -11.66 13.11
C LYS A 153 4.24 -10.74 13.13
N ASN A 154 4.03 -9.43 12.99
CA ASN A 154 5.13 -8.48 12.96
C ASN A 154 5.75 -8.37 14.36
N ALA A 155 4.93 -8.27 15.40
CA ALA A 155 5.34 -8.29 16.80
C ALA A 155 6.21 -9.51 17.12
N SER A 156 5.78 -10.72 16.73
CA SER A 156 6.58 -11.93 16.94
C SER A 156 7.87 -11.95 16.11
N ARG A 157 7.86 -11.43 14.87
CA ARG A 157 9.10 -11.33 14.06
C ARG A 157 10.12 -10.37 14.66
N GLN A 158 9.67 -9.21 15.14
CA GLN A 158 10.53 -8.27 15.85
C GLN A 158 11.14 -8.91 17.09
N GLY A 159 10.31 -9.60 17.89
CA GLY A 159 10.79 -10.31 19.07
C GLY A 159 11.84 -11.39 18.73
N ILE A 160 11.62 -12.18 17.67
CA ILE A 160 12.61 -13.16 17.19
C ILE A 160 13.92 -12.47 16.80
N GLN A 161 13.85 -11.41 15.99
CA GLN A 161 15.02 -10.68 15.49
C GLN A 161 15.85 -10.09 16.65
N VAL A 162 15.19 -9.45 17.62
CA VAL A 162 15.87 -8.91 18.80
C VAL A 162 16.47 -10.04 19.64
N GLY A 163 15.74 -11.13 19.86
CA GLY A 163 16.26 -12.28 20.59
C GLY A 163 17.49 -12.92 19.93
N GLU A 164 17.51 -13.03 18.59
CA GLU A 164 18.66 -13.54 17.84
C GLU A 164 19.86 -12.57 17.92
N PHE A 165 19.60 -11.27 17.77
CA PHE A 165 20.62 -10.22 17.90
C PHE A 165 21.26 -10.23 19.29
N LEU A 166 20.44 -10.16 20.34
CA LEU A 166 20.91 -10.18 21.73
C LEU A 166 21.68 -11.46 22.03
N ALA A 167 21.19 -12.62 21.56
CA ALA A 167 21.92 -13.87 21.71
C ALA A 167 23.30 -13.83 21.04
N SER A 168 23.41 -13.25 19.84
CA SER A 168 24.71 -13.15 19.14
C SER A 168 25.73 -12.26 19.85
N LYS A 169 25.26 -11.27 20.62
CA LYS A 169 26.10 -10.34 21.40
C LYS A 169 26.48 -10.93 22.75
N LEU A 170 25.50 -11.51 23.45
CA LEU A 170 25.66 -12.02 24.81
C LEU A 170 26.33 -13.40 24.86
N SER A 171 26.17 -14.24 23.84
CA SER A 171 26.85 -15.55 23.78
C SER A 171 28.38 -15.44 23.67
N LYS A 172 28.91 -14.25 23.36
CA LYS A 172 30.35 -13.98 23.21
C LYS A 172 31.02 -13.48 24.50
N GLN A 173 30.26 -13.20 25.55
CA GLN A 173 30.82 -12.74 26.83
C GLN A 173 31.37 -13.92 27.65
N LYS A 174 32.60 -13.77 28.16
CA LYS A 174 33.28 -14.79 28.99
C LYS A 174 32.53 -15.02 30.31
N ARG A 175 32.71 -16.23 30.87
CA ARG A 175 32.14 -16.73 32.14
C ARG A 175 32.25 -15.69 33.27
N GLY A 176 31.15 -14.99 33.51
CA GLY A 176 30.86 -14.19 34.71
C GLY A 176 29.41 -14.44 35.14
N GLU A 177 28.95 -13.77 36.19
CA GLU A 177 27.56 -13.87 36.66
C GLU A 177 26.60 -13.53 35.52
N LYS A 178 25.75 -14.49 35.13
CA LYS A 178 24.84 -14.36 33.97
C LYS A 178 23.66 -13.46 34.34
N VAL A 179 23.88 -12.16 34.37
CA VAL A 179 22.80 -11.18 34.54
C VAL A 179 21.81 -11.34 33.38
N PRO A 180 20.52 -11.60 33.66
CA PRO A 180 19.57 -11.96 32.62
C PRO A 180 19.18 -10.78 31.73
N VAL A 181 18.71 -11.08 30.53
CA VAL A 181 17.90 -10.14 29.73
C VAL A 181 16.52 -10.01 30.38
N PHE A 182 16.05 -8.78 30.60
CA PHE A 182 14.75 -8.55 31.24
C PHE A 182 13.70 -8.14 30.21
N ILE A 183 12.69 -8.98 30.01
CA ILE A 183 11.61 -8.79 29.04
C ILE A 183 10.38 -8.27 29.77
N VAL A 184 9.93 -7.08 29.38
CA VAL A 184 8.74 -6.43 29.95
C VAL A 184 7.57 -6.61 29.00
N GLY A 185 6.61 -7.45 29.39
CA GLY A 185 5.38 -7.73 28.64
C GLY A 185 5.35 -9.13 28.01
N ALA A 186 4.35 -9.92 28.38
CA ALA A 186 4.14 -11.28 27.88
C ALA A 186 3.15 -11.35 26.70
N GLY A 187 3.18 -10.35 25.82
CA GLY A 187 2.45 -10.37 24.55
C GLY A 187 3.17 -11.16 23.45
N PRO A 188 2.63 -11.18 22.22
CA PRO A 188 3.24 -11.86 21.07
C PRO A 188 4.71 -11.58 20.79
N ALA A 189 5.16 -10.34 21.02
CA ALA A 189 6.55 -9.94 20.84
C ALA A 189 7.44 -10.48 21.96
N GLY A 190 7.08 -10.24 23.23
CA GLY A 190 7.88 -10.67 24.38
C GLY A 190 8.00 -12.20 24.48
N MET A 191 6.92 -12.94 24.23
CA MET A 191 6.98 -14.41 24.17
C MET A 191 7.88 -14.91 23.04
N ALA A 192 7.86 -14.26 21.87
CA ALA A 192 8.73 -14.63 20.76
C ALA A 192 10.20 -14.32 21.04
N THR A 193 10.50 -13.19 21.71
CA THR A 193 11.83 -12.88 22.23
C THR A 193 12.32 -13.95 23.21
N ALA A 194 11.49 -14.32 24.18
CA ALA A 194 11.80 -15.34 25.18
C ALA A 194 12.12 -16.69 24.54
N LEU A 195 11.31 -17.15 23.58
CA LEU A 195 11.55 -18.38 22.82
C LEU A 195 12.87 -18.31 22.03
N SER A 196 13.18 -17.16 21.45
CA SER A 196 14.43 -16.95 20.69
C SER A 196 15.66 -17.00 21.59
N LEU A 197 15.65 -16.28 22.72
CA LEU A 197 16.72 -16.33 23.72
C LEU A 197 16.89 -17.74 24.31
N LYS A 198 15.79 -18.42 24.61
CA LYS A 198 15.80 -19.80 25.11
C LYS A 198 16.45 -20.76 24.12
N ALA A 199 16.14 -20.64 22.84
CA ALA A 199 16.71 -21.47 21.77
C ALA A 199 18.23 -21.32 21.64
N LYS A 200 18.78 -20.21 22.14
CA LYS A 200 20.22 -19.88 22.12
C LYS A 200 20.89 -20.00 23.50
N GLY A 201 20.18 -20.46 24.53
CA GLY A 201 20.75 -20.66 25.87
C GLY A 201 21.09 -19.38 26.64
N VAL A 202 20.48 -18.25 26.28
CA VAL A 202 20.66 -16.97 27.00
C VAL A 202 19.73 -16.92 28.21
N ALA A 203 20.25 -16.47 29.35
CA ALA A 203 19.44 -16.27 30.56
C ALA A 203 18.54 -15.04 30.40
N PHE A 204 17.26 -15.18 30.76
CA PHE A 204 16.31 -14.08 30.71
C PHE A 204 15.23 -14.23 31.78
N GLU A 205 14.59 -13.12 32.12
CA GLU A 205 13.35 -13.08 32.87
C GLU A 205 12.27 -12.39 32.04
N ILE A 206 11.03 -12.89 32.11
CA ILE A 206 9.88 -12.26 31.46
C ILE A 206 8.79 -11.98 32.48
N VAL A 207 8.36 -10.71 32.53
CA VAL A 207 7.36 -10.23 33.46
C VAL A 207 6.17 -9.62 32.71
N THR A 208 4.99 -9.64 33.31
CA THR A 208 3.83 -8.90 32.78
C THR A 208 2.91 -8.41 33.90
N GLN A 209 2.32 -7.24 33.70
CA GLN A 209 1.36 -6.66 34.65
C GLN A 209 0.02 -7.42 34.71
N THR A 210 -0.33 -8.12 33.64
CA THR A 210 -1.61 -8.86 33.52
C THR A 210 -1.30 -10.35 33.41
N SER A 211 -1.83 -11.01 32.39
CA SER A 211 -1.58 -12.42 32.10
C SER A 211 -0.90 -12.60 30.73
N MET A 212 -0.42 -13.81 30.49
CA MET A 212 0.14 -14.23 29.22
C MET A 212 -0.82 -13.94 28.05
N GLY A 213 -0.26 -13.41 26.96
CA GLY A 213 -1.00 -13.00 25.76
C GLY A 213 -1.19 -11.48 25.66
N GLY A 214 -1.00 -10.73 26.75
CA GLY A 214 -1.09 -9.27 26.78
C GLY A 214 -2.44 -8.78 26.26
N THR A 215 -2.44 -7.85 25.29
CA THR A 215 -3.67 -7.31 24.67
C THR A 215 -4.64 -8.39 24.18
N ILE A 216 -4.14 -9.52 23.68
CA ILE A 216 -4.98 -10.61 23.18
C ILE A 216 -5.78 -11.25 24.31
N ALA A 217 -5.19 -11.39 25.51
CA ALA A 217 -5.86 -11.93 26.69
C ALA A 217 -7.05 -11.07 27.14
N ASN A 218 -7.03 -9.78 26.79
CA ASN A 218 -8.07 -8.81 27.13
C ASN A 218 -9.18 -8.70 26.08
N TYR A 219 -9.10 -9.45 24.99
CA TYR A 219 -10.20 -9.52 24.02
C TYR A 219 -11.43 -10.22 24.62
N PRO A 220 -12.65 -9.85 24.20
CA PRO A 220 -13.86 -10.59 24.56
C PRO A 220 -13.76 -12.08 24.23
N ARG A 221 -14.47 -12.93 24.98
CA ARG A 221 -14.59 -14.37 24.68
C ARG A 221 -15.03 -14.61 23.23
N HIS A 222 -14.47 -15.64 22.60
CA HIS A 222 -14.75 -16.03 21.21
C HIS A 222 -14.40 -14.99 20.14
N LYS A 223 -13.68 -13.91 20.50
CA LYS A 223 -13.23 -12.93 19.51
C LYS A 223 -12.32 -13.61 18.48
N VAL A 224 -12.72 -13.54 17.22
CA VAL A 224 -11.94 -14.04 16.10
C VAL A 224 -10.85 -13.03 15.74
N VAL A 225 -9.61 -13.50 15.73
CA VAL A 225 -8.42 -12.72 15.42
C VAL A 225 -7.84 -13.17 14.08
N MET A 226 -7.45 -12.21 13.24
CA MET A 226 -6.73 -12.49 12.01
C MET A 226 -5.23 -12.47 12.28
N THR A 227 -4.53 -13.52 11.85
CA THR A 227 -3.06 -13.59 11.96
C THR A 227 -2.48 -14.31 10.75
N GLU A 228 -1.17 -14.48 10.72
CA GLU A 228 -0.45 -15.16 9.66
C GLU A 228 0.57 -16.12 10.25
N LYS A 229 0.92 -17.16 9.47
CA LYS A 229 1.92 -18.13 9.89
C LYS A 229 3.26 -17.47 10.20
N VAL A 230 3.80 -17.77 11.36
CA VAL A 230 5.15 -17.41 11.81
C VAL A 230 5.86 -18.68 12.25
N LYS A 231 7.17 -18.78 11.99
CA LYS A 231 7.98 -19.87 12.52
C LYS A 231 8.58 -19.39 13.85
N LEU A 232 8.03 -19.85 14.97
CA LEU A 232 8.55 -19.54 16.29
C LEU A 232 9.72 -20.50 16.63
N PRO A 233 10.82 -19.99 17.21
CA PRO A 233 11.89 -20.84 17.74
C PRO A 233 11.34 -21.87 18.74
N ILE A 234 11.94 -23.08 18.77
CA ILE A 234 11.54 -24.25 19.58
C ILE A 234 10.18 -24.87 19.18
N TYR A 235 9.18 -24.05 18.88
CA TYR A 235 7.82 -24.50 18.60
C TYR A 235 7.62 -24.97 17.15
N GLY A 236 8.09 -24.19 16.17
CA GLY A 236 7.89 -24.44 14.74
C GLY A 236 6.82 -23.52 14.13
N ASN A 237 5.99 -24.06 13.23
CA ASN A 237 4.93 -23.27 12.59
C ASN A 237 3.84 -22.90 13.59
N PHE A 238 3.53 -21.61 13.68
CA PHE A 238 2.57 -21.02 14.61
C PHE A 238 1.53 -20.19 13.85
N GLY A 239 0.27 -20.29 14.29
CA GLY A 239 -0.82 -19.44 13.81
C GLY A 239 -1.55 -19.94 12.55
N LYS A 240 -2.81 -19.52 12.44
CA LYS A 240 -3.71 -19.72 11.29
C LYS A 240 -4.13 -18.38 10.70
N ARG A 241 -4.74 -18.36 9.52
CA ARG A 241 -5.23 -17.09 8.91
C ARG A 241 -6.28 -16.40 9.78
N THR A 242 -7.11 -17.23 10.42
CA THR A 242 -8.20 -16.83 11.30
C THR A 242 -8.18 -17.81 12.47
N ILE A 243 -8.20 -17.30 13.69
CA ILE A 243 -8.09 -18.10 14.92
C ILE A 243 -8.89 -17.42 16.04
N SER A 244 -9.53 -18.18 16.92
CA SER A 244 -10.18 -17.62 18.11
C SER A 244 -9.13 -17.10 19.09
N LYS A 245 -9.51 -16.18 19.97
CA LYS A 245 -8.68 -15.72 21.08
C LYS A 245 -8.16 -16.91 21.90
N GLU A 246 -9.05 -17.82 22.27
CA GLU A 246 -8.77 -18.95 23.15
C GLU A 246 -7.80 -19.94 22.50
N ASP A 247 -8.01 -20.28 21.23
CA ASP A 247 -7.10 -21.14 20.47
C ASP A 247 -5.71 -20.51 20.34
N LEU A 248 -5.66 -19.20 20.10
CA LEU A 248 -4.41 -18.47 19.95
C LEU A 248 -3.60 -18.43 21.25
N ILE A 249 -4.27 -18.19 22.38
CA ILE A 249 -3.65 -18.27 23.71
C ILE A 249 -3.18 -19.71 23.97
N SER A 250 -3.99 -20.71 23.67
CA SER A 250 -3.64 -22.14 23.82
C SER A 250 -2.40 -22.51 23.00
N GLU A 251 -2.26 -22.04 21.75
CA GLU A 251 -1.04 -22.25 20.97
C GLU A 251 0.19 -21.59 21.62
N TYR A 252 0.06 -20.35 22.13
CA TYR A 252 1.17 -19.72 22.87
C TYR A 252 1.52 -20.48 24.14
N THR A 253 0.54 -20.96 24.92
CA THR A 253 0.77 -21.80 26.10
C THR A 253 1.57 -23.03 25.74
N LYS A 254 1.20 -23.73 24.66
CA LYS A 254 1.93 -24.91 24.16
C LYS A 254 3.37 -24.55 23.77
N ALA A 255 3.58 -23.40 23.12
CA ALA A 255 4.91 -22.92 22.75
C ALA A 255 5.78 -22.64 23.98
N MET A 256 5.26 -21.92 24.97
CA MET A 256 5.98 -21.60 26.21
C MET A 256 6.28 -22.85 27.03
N LYS A 257 5.33 -23.80 27.12
CA LYS A 257 5.54 -25.10 27.79
C LYS A 257 6.62 -25.94 27.10
N LYS A 258 6.61 -26.00 25.76
CA LYS A 258 7.66 -26.69 24.97
C LYS A 258 9.03 -26.05 25.18
N GLY A 259 9.09 -24.72 25.30
CA GLY A 259 10.30 -23.99 25.65
C GLY A 259 10.71 -24.07 27.12
N ARG A 260 9.88 -24.67 28.00
CA ARG A 260 10.05 -24.65 29.46
C ARG A 260 10.30 -23.23 29.99
N ILE A 261 9.51 -22.27 29.52
CA ILE A 261 9.62 -20.86 29.90
C ILE A 261 8.51 -20.53 30.90
N SER A 262 8.89 -20.00 32.06
CA SER A 262 7.97 -19.49 33.07
C SER A 262 7.81 -17.96 32.91
N ILE A 263 6.57 -17.48 33.01
CA ILE A 263 6.23 -16.06 32.93
C ILE A 263 5.81 -15.58 34.31
N LYS A 264 6.41 -14.49 34.81
CA LYS A 264 6.02 -13.88 36.08
C LYS A 264 4.88 -12.88 35.85
N GLU A 265 3.67 -13.27 36.23
CA GLU A 265 2.44 -12.47 36.06
C GLU A 265 2.14 -11.55 37.26
N GLY A 266 1.32 -10.53 37.02
CA GLY A 266 0.96 -9.52 38.02
C GLY A 266 2.13 -8.67 38.53
N ILE A 267 3.14 -8.42 37.69
CA ILE A 267 4.29 -7.56 37.99
C ILE A 267 4.27 -6.35 37.07
N CYS A 268 3.99 -5.16 37.64
CA CYS A 268 4.06 -3.91 36.92
C CYS A 268 5.49 -3.35 36.99
N VAL A 269 6.07 -2.97 35.85
CA VAL A 269 7.36 -2.26 35.81
C VAL A 269 7.08 -0.76 35.89
N GLU A 270 7.61 -0.13 36.93
CA GLU A 270 7.33 1.26 37.27
C GLU A 270 8.44 2.19 36.76
N LYS A 271 9.70 1.75 36.88
CA LYS A 271 10.86 2.57 36.51
C LYS A 271 12.04 1.72 36.04
N ILE A 272 12.76 2.21 35.03
CA ILE A 272 14.01 1.61 34.55
C ILE A 272 15.13 2.65 34.64
N SER A 273 16.13 2.37 35.47
CA SER A 273 17.33 3.21 35.66
C SER A 273 18.61 2.44 35.32
N GLY A 274 19.73 3.15 35.27
CA GLY A 274 21.03 2.59 34.87
C GLY A 274 21.36 2.74 33.39
N SER A 275 22.40 2.02 32.96
CA SER A 275 23.01 2.07 31.63
C SER A 275 23.22 0.67 31.06
N ASP A 276 23.61 0.60 29.79
CA ASP A 276 23.84 -0.68 29.11
C ASP A 276 24.77 -1.60 29.92
N GLY A 277 24.33 -2.84 30.14
CA GLY A 277 25.02 -3.81 30.98
C GLY A 277 24.60 -3.84 32.45
N HIS A 278 24.05 -2.74 32.98
CA HIS A 278 23.77 -2.56 34.42
C HIS A 278 22.45 -1.80 34.63
N PHE A 279 21.33 -2.41 34.26
CA PHE A 279 20.00 -1.86 34.50
C PHE A 279 19.44 -2.28 35.85
N THR A 280 18.74 -1.34 36.48
CA THR A 280 17.92 -1.57 37.66
C THR A 280 16.46 -1.33 37.29
N ILE A 281 15.62 -2.34 37.48
CA ILE A 281 14.20 -2.32 37.13
C ILE A 281 13.39 -2.35 38.42
N GLN A 282 12.71 -1.25 38.71
CA GLN A 282 11.78 -1.15 39.83
C GLN A 282 10.40 -1.66 39.40
N THR A 283 9.83 -2.55 40.19
CA THR A 283 8.53 -3.16 39.94
C THR A 283 7.66 -3.16 41.18
N SER A 284 6.36 -3.39 41.00
CA SER A 284 5.38 -3.53 42.07
C SER A 284 5.65 -4.69 43.04
N LYS A 285 6.60 -5.59 42.73
CA LYS A 285 6.99 -6.74 43.57
C LYS A 285 8.48 -6.76 43.92
N GLY A 286 9.19 -5.64 43.77
CA GLY A 286 10.60 -5.50 44.13
C GLY A 286 11.50 -5.04 42.98
N ILE A 287 12.81 -5.17 43.17
CA ILE A 287 13.84 -4.63 42.27
C ILE A 287 14.55 -5.79 41.56
N PHE A 288 14.72 -5.66 40.25
CA PHE A 288 15.45 -6.61 39.40
C PHE A 288 16.69 -5.96 38.79
N LYS A 289 17.73 -6.76 38.54
CA LYS A 289 18.93 -6.35 37.78
C LYS A 289 18.94 -7.02 36.41
N ALA A 290 19.33 -6.29 35.38
CA ALA A 290 19.38 -6.82 34.02
C ALA A 290 20.56 -6.25 33.23
N GLN A 291 21.07 -7.04 32.30
CA GLN A 291 22.12 -6.58 31.39
C GLN A 291 21.55 -5.82 30.20
N LYS A 292 20.39 -6.27 29.73
CA LYS A 292 19.64 -5.72 28.59
C LYS A 292 18.16 -5.73 28.95
N VAL A 293 17.41 -4.77 28.44
CA VAL A 293 15.95 -4.70 28.64
C VAL A 293 15.24 -4.79 27.29
N VAL A 294 14.16 -5.58 27.22
CA VAL A 294 13.29 -5.65 26.04
C VAL A 294 11.89 -5.21 26.44
N LEU A 295 11.47 -4.04 25.97
CA LEU A 295 10.14 -3.48 26.16
C LEU A 295 9.18 -4.02 25.10
N ALA A 296 8.31 -4.93 25.51
CA ALA A 296 7.27 -5.57 24.71
C ALA A 296 5.85 -5.22 25.21
N ILE A 297 5.66 -3.98 25.67
CA ILE A 297 4.48 -3.54 26.43
C ILE A 297 3.29 -3.09 25.56
N GLY A 298 3.45 -3.00 24.23
CA GLY A 298 2.38 -2.61 23.30
C GLY A 298 1.90 -1.16 23.45
N ARG A 299 0.85 -0.76 22.70
CA ARG A 299 0.31 0.62 22.74
C ARG A 299 -1.09 0.73 23.35
N MET A 300 -1.69 -0.38 23.77
CA MET A 300 -2.99 -0.36 24.45
C MET A 300 -2.93 0.56 25.68
N GLY A 301 -1.77 0.61 26.35
CA GLY A 301 -1.52 1.48 27.47
C GLY A 301 -2.41 1.17 28.67
N THR A 302 -2.51 2.12 29.59
CA THR A 302 -3.41 2.04 30.73
C THR A 302 -4.76 2.62 30.32
N PRO A 303 -5.91 1.98 30.65
CA PRO A 303 -7.21 2.56 30.35
C PRO A 303 -7.35 3.98 30.88
N ARG A 304 -7.96 4.87 30.09
CA ARG A 304 -8.26 6.24 30.51
C ARG A 304 -9.36 6.20 31.58
N LYS A 305 -9.04 6.72 32.75
CA LYS A 305 -9.98 6.92 33.86
C LYS A 305 -10.95 8.07 33.55
N LEU A 306 -12.12 8.00 34.16
CA LEU A 306 -13.15 9.03 34.19
C LEU A 306 -12.85 10.10 35.25
N ASP A 307 -12.08 9.74 36.27
CA ASP A 307 -11.70 10.58 37.41
C ASP A 307 -12.93 11.15 38.14
N VAL A 308 -13.90 10.26 38.42
CA VAL A 308 -15.16 10.57 39.09
C VAL A 308 -15.32 9.80 40.40
N PRO A 309 -16.04 10.35 41.39
CA PRO A 309 -16.30 9.62 42.64
C PRO A 309 -17.03 8.29 42.38
N GLY A 310 -16.47 7.21 42.94
CA GLY A 310 -17.00 5.84 42.83
C GLY A 310 -16.56 5.06 41.60
N GLU A 311 -15.62 5.57 40.81
CA GLU A 311 -15.00 4.84 39.69
C GLU A 311 -14.21 3.60 40.13
N ASP A 312 -13.72 3.58 41.36
CA ASP A 312 -12.96 2.50 41.99
C ASP A 312 -13.83 1.32 42.45
N ARG A 313 -15.15 1.42 42.32
CA ARG A 313 -16.09 0.34 42.71
C ARG A 313 -15.94 -0.90 41.82
N GLU A 314 -16.20 -2.06 42.40
CA GLU A 314 -16.12 -3.38 41.73
C GLU A 314 -17.00 -3.51 40.47
N LYS A 315 -18.10 -2.76 40.39
CA LYS A 315 -19.01 -2.74 39.24
C LYS A 315 -18.44 -2.04 37.99
N VAL A 316 -17.31 -1.33 38.13
CA VAL A 316 -16.66 -0.58 37.07
C VAL A 316 -15.55 -1.43 36.45
N THR A 317 -15.66 -1.69 35.16
CA THR A 317 -14.61 -2.37 34.37
C THR A 317 -14.20 -1.51 33.19
N TYR A 318 -12.97 -1.68 32.73
CA TYR A 318 -12.46 -0.99 31.53
C TYR A 318 -12.45 -1.90 30.29
N LEU A 319 -12.86 -3.16 30.47
CA LEU A 319 -12.80 -4.20 29.46
C LEU A 319 -14.06 -5.06 29.49
N LEU A 320 -14.50 -5.46 28.29
CA LEU A 320 -15.55 -6.47 28.14
C LEU A 320 -14.91 -7.85 28.03
N SER A 321 -14.86 -8.60 29.14
CA SER A 321 -14.31 -9.96 29.16
C SER A 321 -15.30 -10.99 28.61
N ASP A 322 -16.52 -10.97 29.12
CA ASP A 322 -17.59 -11.91 28.76
C ASP A 322 -18.94 -11.16 28.66
N PRO A 323 -19.59 -11.11 27.49
CA PRO A 323 -20.91 -10.49 27.36
C PRO A 323 -22.00 -11.17 28.18
N ILE A 324 -21.94 -12.50 28.38
CA ILE A 324 -23.01 -13.29 28.99
C ILE A 324 -23.25 -12.90 30.46
N GLN A 325 -22.20 -12.43 31.16
CA GLN A 325 -22.31 -12.02 32.57
C GLN A 325 -23.31 -10.88 32.81
N TYR A 326 -23.66 -10.12 31.76
CA TYR A 326 -24.53 -8.96 31.85
C TYR A 326 -26.02 -9.28 31.61
N LYS A 327 -26.38 -10.56 31.42
CA LYS A 327 -27.76 -10.99 31.15
C LYS A 327 -28.74 -10.46 32.21
N GLY A 328 -29.78 -9.77 31.75
CA GLY A 328 -30.82 -9.15 32.60
C GLY A 328 -30.38 -7.94 33.44
N LYS A 329 -29.14 -7.45 33.30
CA LYS A 329 -28.59 -6.33 34.08
C LYS A 329 -28.73 -4.98 33.37
N HIS A 330 -28.67 -3.90 34.14
CA HIS A 330 -28.54 -2.52 33.66
C HIS A 330 -27.06 -2.16 33.47
N VAL A 331 -26.62 -2.07 32.21
CA VAL A 331 -25.22 -1.82 31.87
C VAL A 331 -25.06 -0.44 31.25
N LEU A 332 -24.13 0.36 31.78
CA LEU A 332 -23.72 1.62 31.19
C LEU A 332 -22.40 1.40 30.45
N VAL A 333 -22.38 1.63 29.13
CA VAL A 333 -21.13 1.64 28.36
C VAL A 333 -20.75 3.08 28.07
N VAL A 334 -19.54 3.47 28.47
CA VAL A 334 -19.01 4.84 28.34
C VAL A 334 -17.93 4.89 27.26
N GLY A 335 -18.16 5.71 26.23
CA GLY A 335 -17.20 5.91 25.14
C GLY A 335 -17.87 5.96 23.77
N GLY A 336 -17.16 6.48 22.77
CA GLY A 336 -17.66 6.58 21.38
C GLY A 336 -16.70 6.01 20.34
N GLY A 337 -15.71 5.23 20.77
CA GLY A 337 -14.76 4.55 19.89
C GLY A 337 -15.20 3.14 19.50
N ASP A 338 -14.40 2.48 18.66
CA ASP A 338 -14.68 1.13 18.14
C ASP A 338 -14.88 0.11 19.28
N SER A 339 -14.04 0.16 20.32
CA SER A 339 -14.16 -0.74 21.48
C SER A 339 -15.50 -0.60 22.20
N ALA A 340 -15.99 0.63 22.39
CA ALA A 340 -17.28 0.87 23.05
C ALA A 340 -18.44 0.32 22.21
N MET A 341 -18.41 0.56 20.89
CA MET A 341 -19.42 0.05 19.97
C MET A 341 -19.38 -1.48 19.84
N GLU A 342 -18.18 -2.09 19.82
CA GLU A 342 -18.02 -3.54 19.87
C GLU A 342 -18.63 -4.10 21.17
N SER A 343 -18.37 -3.46 22.32
CA SER A 343 -18.91 -3.91 23.60
C SER A 343 -20.44 -3.85 23.64
N VAL A 344 -21.03 -2.74 23.21
CA VAL A 344 -22.49 -2.62 23.11
C VAL A 344 -23.07 -3.68 22.20
N LYS A 345 -22.50 -3.86 21.00
CA LYS A 345 -22.96 -4.84 20.01
C LYS A 345 -22.90 -6.27 20.55
N MET A 346 -21.81 -6.65 21.21
CA MET A 346 -21.65 -8.00 21.78
C MET A 346 -22.65 -8.26 22.90
N ILE A 347 -22.79 -7.34 23.85
CA ILE A 347 -23.75 -7.49 24.96
C ILE A 347 -25.18 -7.53 24.41
N ALA A 348 -25.52 -6.68 23.46
CA ALA A 348 -26.84 -6.69 22.83
C ALA A 348 -27.08 -8.01 22.08
N ASN A 349 -26.13 -8.52 21.31
CA ASN A 349 -26.36 -9.73 20.52
C ASN A 349 -26.44 -11.01 21.37
N GLU A 350 -25.72 -11.07 22.48
CA GLU A 350 -25.61 -12.28 23.30
C GLU A 350 -26.55 -12.29 24.50
N THR A 351 -27.14 -11.14 24.86
CA THR A 351 -27.96 -11.01 26.08
C THR A 351 -29.19 -10.13 25.90
N ASN A 352 -30.07 -10.14 26.91
CA ASN A 352 -31.20 -9.24 27.08
C ASN A 352 -30.91 -8.09 28.07
N ALA A 353 -29.64 -7.71 28.25
CA ALA A 353 -29.26 -6.62 29.14
C ALA A 353 -29.89 -5.27 28.72
N LYS A 354 -30.20 -4.42 29.70
CA LYS A 354 -30.66 -3.04 29.47
C LYS A 354 -29.44 -2.14 29.33
N ILE A 355 -29.05 -1.87 28.08
CA ILE A 355 -27.82 -1.14 27.77
C ILE A 355 -28.10 0.35 27.63
N THR A 356 -27.39 1.17 28.40
CA THR A 356 -27.30 2.62 28.21
C THR A 356 -25.95 2.95 27.58
N PHE A 357 -25.95 3.66 26.46
CA PHE A 357 -24.75 4.04 25.73
C PHE A 357 -24.45 5.52 25.91
N SER A 358 -23.44 5.84 26.72
CA SER A 358 -23.08 7.22 27.09
C SER A 358 -21.86 7.70 26.31
N TYR A 359 -22.00 8.84 25.62
CA TYR A 359 -20.88 9.47 24.93
C TYR A 359 -20.92 10.99 25.00
N ARG A 360 -19.76 11.60 25.26
CA ARG A 360 -19.61 13.04 25.53
C ARG A 360 -19.95 13.96 24.37
N ASN A 361 -19.87 13.46 23.13
CA ASN A 361 -20.21 14.25 21.95
C ASN A 361 -21.65 13.94 21.52
N SER A 362 -22.26 14.87 20.79
CA SER A 362 -23.62 14.73 20.26
C SER A 362 -23.79 13.62 19.23
N SER A 363 -22.71 13.17 18.60
CA SER A 363 -22.73 12.11 17.58
C SER A 363 -21.42 11.33 17.55
N ILE A 364 -21.50 10.05 17.15
CA ILE A 364 -20.35 9.17 16.98
C ILE A 364 -19.54 9.65 15.76
N ARG A 365 -18.33 10.17 15.99
CA ARG A 365 -17.46 10.73 14.94
C ARG A 365 -16.33 9.79 14.49
N SER A 366 -16.13 8.66 15.16
CA SER A 366 -15.01 7.75 14.93
C SER A 366 -15.44 6.29 15.02
N GLY A 367 -14.55 5.37 14.60
CA GLY A 367 -14.79 3.93 14.59
C GLY A 367 -15.33 3.41 13.25
N LYS A 368 -15.35 2.08 13.10
CA LYS A 368 -15.64 1.43 11.80
C LYS A 368 -17.10 1.68 11.40
N ILE A 369 -17.33 1.92 10.10
CA ILE A 369 -18.67 2.15 9.54
C ILE A 369 -19.65 1.06 9.97
N LYS A 370 -19.26 -0.22 9.80
CA LYS A 370 -20.08 -1.38 10.20
C LYS A 370 -20.50 -1.37 11.66
N ASN A 371 -19.63 -0.90 12.55
CA ASN A 371 -19.95 -0.82 13.98
C ASN A 371 -20.92 0.34 14.25
N ARG A 372 -20.79 1.46 13.55
CA ARG A 372 -21.73 2.58 13.65
C ARG A 372 -23.12 2.21 13.15
N GLU A 373 -23.21 1.61 11.96
CA GLU A 373 -24.46 1.10 11.39
C GLU A 373 -25.13 0.09 12.33
N ALA A 374 -24.34 -0.80 12.96
CA ALA A 374 -24.86 -1.74 13.95
C ALA A 374 -25.45 -1.03 15.18
N ILE A 375 -24.80 0.02 15.68
CA ILE A 375 -25.29 0.82 16.81
C ILE A 375 -26.56 1.59 16.42
N GLU A 376 -26.59 2.22 15.24
CA GLU A 376 -27.77 2.92 14.73
C GLU A 376 -28.96 1.97 14.57
N LYS A 377 -28.73 0.75 14.05
CA LYS A 377 -29.74 -0.31 14.00
C LYS A 377 -30.25 -0.68 15.40
N LEU A 378 -29.35 -0.93 16.36
CA LEU A 378 -29.74 -1.27 17.74
C LEU A 378 -30.53 -0.15 18.44
N ILE A 379 -30.25 1.13 18.12
CA ILE A 379 -31.03 2.28 18.60
C ILE A 379 -32.42 2.27 17.98
N SER A 380 -32.53 2.07 16.66
CA SER A 380 -33.81 2.04 15.94
C SER A 380 -34.74 0.91 16.43
N GLU A 381 -34.16 -0.24 16.78
CA GLU A 381 -34.84 -1.40 17.35
C GLU A 381 -35.14 -1.23 18.85
N LYS A 382 -34.82 -0.08 19.46
CA LYS A 382 -34.96 0.23 20.90
C LYS A 382 -34.25 -0.77 21.82
N ARG A 383 -33.21 -1.46 21.32
CA ARG A 383 -32.42 -2.43 22.11
C ARG A 383 -31.39 -1.75 23.02
N ILE A 384 -31.01 -0.52 22.70
CA ILE A 384 -30.08 0.28 23.50
C ILE A 384 -30.62 1.69 23.70
N THR A 385 -30.32 2.30 24.84
CA THR A 385 -30.70 3.69 25.15
C THR A 385 -29.51 4.62 24.91
N PRO A 386 -29.50 5.44 23.85
CA PRO A 386 -28.42 6.38 23.60
C PRO A 386 -28.53 7.62 24.50
N MET A 387 -27.47 7.93 25.24
CA MET A 387 -27.30 9.18 25.98
C MET A 387 -26.12 9.95 25.38
N MET A 388 -26.44 10.88 24.48
CA MET A 388 -25.46 11.72 23.77
C MET A 388 -26.02 13.13 23.55
N PRO A 389 -25.29 14.22 23.91
CA PRO A 389 -24.05 14.24 24.66
C PRO A 389 -24.28 13.97 26.16
N SER A 390 -23.48 13.06 26.76
CA SER A 390 -23.46 12.84 28.21
C SER A 390 -22.06 12.62 28.80
N VAL A 391 -21.89 13.02 30.06
CA VAL A 391 -20.66 12.85 30.85
C VAL A 391 -21.01 12.25 32.22
N VAL A 392 -20.34 11.18 32.62
CA VAL A 392 -20.48 10.60 33.96
C VAL A 392 -19.94 11.59 34.99
N LYS A 393 -20.69 11.79 36.09
CA LYS A 393 -20.30 12.68 37.19
C LYS A 393 -20.07 11.94 38.50
N LYS A 394 -20.80 10.85 38.75
CA LYS A 394 -20.68 10.04 39.97
C LYS A 394 -21.19 8.62 39.73
N ILE A 395 -20.53 7.63 40.33
CA ILE A 395 -20.95 6.22 40.31
C ILE A 395 -21.30 5.78 41.74
N ASP A 396 -22.58 5.53 41.99
CA ASP A 396 -23.06 4.97 43.25
C ASP A 396 -23.22 3.43 43.14
N ARG A 397 -23.59 2.77 44.26
CA ARG A 397 -23.75 1.31 44.33
C ARG A 397 -24.72 0.77 43.28
N ASP A 398 -25.92 1.34 43.19
CA ASP A 398 -27.01 0.85 42.34
C ASP A 398 -27.45 1.86 41.25
N SER A 399 -26.69 2.95 41.11
CA SER A 399 -27.01 4.02 40.17
C SER A 399 -25.79 4.77 39.65
N VAL A 400 -25.94 5.46 38.53
CA VAL A 400 -24.93 6.39 37.98
C VAL A 400 -25.57 7.74 37.75
N THR A 401 -24.87 8.81 38.12
CA THR A 401 -25.27 10.19 37.83
C THR A 401 -24.51 10.69 36.60
N LEU A 402 -25.26 11.11 35.58
CA LEU A 402 -24.77 11.63 34.31
C LEU A 402 -25.20 13.10 34.17
N SER A 403 -24.33 13.95 33.64
CA SER A 403 -24.77 15.20 33.00
C SER A 403 -25.17 14.87 31.57
N PHE A 404 -26.46 15.01 31.23
CA PHE A 404 -27.01 14.79 29.90
C PHE A 404 -27.74 16.04 29.43
N LYS A 405 -27.29 16.63 28.31
CA LYS A 405 -27.80 17.92 27.82
C LYS A 405 -27.86 18.98 28.94
N ASP A 406 -26.76 19.09 29.69
CA ASP A 406 -26.57 20.03 30.81
C ASP A 406 -27.52 19.86 32.01
N LYS A 407 -28.26 18.74 32.08
CA LYS A 407 -29.06 18.35 33.24
C LYS A 407 -28.47 17.13 33.93
N LEU A 408 -28.44 17.13 35.26
CA LEU A 408 -28.05 15.96 36.04
C LEU A 408 -29.18 14.95 36.06
N ILE A 409 -28.91 13.73 35.62
CA ILE A 409 -29.85 12.61 35.60
C ILE A 409 -29.22 11.44 36.32
N LYS A 410 -29.99 10.82 37.22
CA LYS A 410 -29.60 9.61 37.93
C LYS A 410 -30.30 8.41 37.28
N ILE A 411 -29.54 7.42 36.86
CA ILE A 411 -30.05 6.20 36.23
C ILE A 411 -29.75 4.97 37.09
N LYS A 412 -30.67 4.01 37.13
CA LYS A 412 -30.41 2.69 37.72
C LYS A 412 -29.32 1.98 36.92
N ASN A 413 -28.34 1.40 37.60
CA ASN A 413 -27.19 0.80 36.95
C ASN A 413 -26.59 -0.31 37.82
N ASP A 414 -26.31 -1.46 37.22
CA ASP A 414 -25.66 -2.59 37.86
C ASP A 414 -24.17 -2.67 37.51
N TYR A 415 -23.79 -2.34 36.27
CA TYR A 415 -22.39 -2.39 35.78
C TYR A 415 -22.02 -1.19 34.91
N VAL A 416 -20.78 -0.74 34.99
CA VAL A 416 -20.21 0.32 34.14
C VAL A 416 -19.02 -0.23 33.36
N ILE A 417 -19.05 -0.12 32.04
CA ILE A 417 -17.94 -0.48 31.16
C ILE A 417 -17.36 0.82 30.58
N VAL A 418 -16.13 1.15 30.99
CA VAL A 418 -15.42 2.36 30.57
C VAL A 418 -14.50 2.03 29.39
N ASN A 419 -14.96 2.33 28.18
CA ASN A 419 -14.18 2.22 26.95
C ASN A 419 -13.81 3.61 26.39
N ALA A 420 -13.20 4.44 27.24
CA ALA A 420 -12.78 5.81 26.92
C ALA A 420 -11.43 5.92 26.18
N GLY A 421 -10.84 4.78 25.77
CA GLY A 421 -9.51 4.69 25.16
C GLY A 421 -8.40 4.47 26.19
N GLY A 422 -7.16 4.36 25.72
CA GLY A 422 -5.97 4.18 26.56
C GLY A 422 -5.05 5.39 26.55
N VAL A 423 -4.23 5.53 27.59
CA VAL A 423 -3.12 6.47 27.68
C VAL A 423 -1.85 5.76 27.22
N LEU A 424 -1.18 6.27 26.19
CA LEU A 424 0.07 5.71 25.70
C LEU A 424 1.17 5.79 26.78
N PRO A 425 2.09 4.81 26.86
CA PRO A 425 3.15 4.78 27.88
C PRO A 425 4.29 5.79 27.60
N THR A 426 3.99 6.94 26.99
CA THR A 426 5.00 7.95 26.61
C THR A 426 5.72 8.55 27.81
N GLY A 427 5.01 8.73 28.94
CA GLY A 427 5.62 9.18 30.20
C GLY A 427 6.67 8.18 30.69
N PHE A 428 6.27 6.92 30.85
CA PHE A 428 7.16 5.81 31.22
C PHE A 428 8.41 5.70 30.33
N LEU A 429 8.25 5.85 29.00
CA LEU A 429 9.38 5.82 28.08
C LEU A 429 10.35 6.99 28.33
N LYS A 430 9.83 8.21 28.47
CA LYS A 430 10.65 9.41 28.75
C LYS A 430 11.35 9.29 30.11
N ASP A 431 10.66 8.84 31.14
CA ASP A 431 11.21 8.63 32.48
C ASP A 431 12.29 7.54 32.51
N SER A 432 12.20 6.59 31.57
CA SER A 432 13.22 5.57 31.35
C SER A 432 14.42 6.06 30.53
N GLY A 433 14.41 7.32 30.05
CA GLY A 433 15.47 7.92 29.23
C GLY A 433 15.37 7.65 27.73
N ILE A 434 14.18 7.29 27.24
CA ILE A 434 13.93 6.96 25.82
C ILE A 434 13.30 8.17 25.12
N SER A 435 13.88 8.57 23.98
CA SER A 435 13.33 9.63 23.14
C SER A 435 12.07 9.16 22.42
N VAL A 436 11.06 10.03 22.38
CA VAL A 436 9.82 9.80 21.65
C VAL A 436 9.67 10.92 20.65
N LYS A 437 9.58 10.56 19.38
CA LYS A 437 9.41 11.49 18.26
C LYS A 437 8.00 11.37 17.70
N LYS A 438 7.44 12.50 17.29
CA LYS A 438 6.16 12.55 16.58
C LYS A 438 6.41 12.50 15.08
N HIS A 439 5.95 11.43 14.43
CA HIS A 439 6.11 11.21 13.00
C HIS A 439 4.93 11.76 12.19
N PHE A 440 5.20 12.45 11.08
CA PHE A 440 4.20 13.09 10.20
C PHE A 440 4.31 12.60 8.75
N GLY A 441 4.09 11.31 8.50
CA GLY A 441 4.19 10.72 7.15
C GLY A 441 5.60 10.30 6.78
N GLU A 442 6.48 10.10 7.76
CA GLU A 442 7.85 9.64 7.51
C GLU A 442 7.86 8.17 7.04
N VAL A 443 8.66 7.87 6.01
CA VAL A 443 8.78 6.51 5.44
C VAL A 443 9.43 5.56 6.45
N ARG A 444 8.86 4.36 6.55
CA ARG A 444 9.41 3.27 7.37
C ARG A 444 10.87 2.95 6.98
N ALA A 445 11.76 2.96 7.98
CA ALA A 445 13.21 2.72 7.82
C ALA A 445 13.56 1.39 7.12
N SER A 446 12.70 0.36 7.18
CA SER A 446 12.99 -0.91 6.48
C SER A 446 13.12 -0.77 4.95
N LYS A 447 12.58 0.29 4.35
CA LYS A 447 12.74 0.56 2.91
C LYS A 447 14.06 1.30 2.62
N SER A 448 14.51 2.18 3.52
CA SER A 448 15.79 2.88 3.37
C SER A 448 16.95 1.88 3.38
N LEU A 449 16.89 0.84 4.22
CA LEU A 449 17.91 -0.21 4.25
C LEU A 449 17.97 -1.08 2.99
N SER A 450 16.84 -1.27 2.29
CA SER A 450 16.84 -1.94 0.98
C SER A 450 17.40 -1.06 -0.15
N MET A 451 17.46 0.27 0.06
CA MET A 451 18.08 1.22 -0.87
C MET A 451 19.56 1.47 -0.56
N THR A 452 19.99 1.39 0.71
CA THR A 452 21.40 1.53 1.09
C THR A 452 22.18 0.22 1.07
N THR A 453 21.53 -0.94 1.15
CA THR A 453 22.20 -2.22 0.90
C THR A 453 22.27 -2.53 -0.60
N THR A 454 23.28 -1.94 -1.23
CA THR A 454 23.83 -2.29 -2.55
C THR A 454 22.90 -2.06 -3.76
N LYS A 455 23.43 -1.38 -4.78
CA LYS A 455 23.12 -1.67 -6.19
C LYS A 455 23.41 -3.15 -6.46
N LYS A 456 22.61 -4.08 -5.94
CA LYS A 456 22.71 -5.49 -6.27
C LYS A 456 22.28 -5.56 -7.73
N LYS A 457 23.26 -5.74 -8.64
CA LYS A 457 22.98 -6.00 -10.06
C LYS A 457 21.87 -7.05 -10.11
N ASP A 458 20.79 -6.70 -10.76
CA ASP A 458 19.57 -7.50 -10.76
C ASP A 458 19.79 -8.79 -11.55
N LYS A 459 20.33 -9.81 -10.88
CA LYS A 459 20.76 -11.08 -11.49
C LYS A 459 19.64 -11.73 -12.29
N PHE A 460 18.38 -11.55 -11.88
CA PHE A 460 17.22 -12.09 -12.57
C PHE A 460 17.01 -11.44 -13.94
N LEU A 461 17.04 -10.10 -14.00
CA LEU A 461 16.88 -9.38 -15.27
C LEU A 461 18.06 -9.60 -16.22
N TRP A 462 19.28 -9.63 -15.68
CA TRP A 462 20.48 -9.97 -16.45
C TRP A 462 20.41 -11.38 -17.02
N GLY A 463 19.99 -12.36 -16.21
CA GLY A 463 19.81 -13.74 -16.66
C GLY A 463 18.80 -13.86 -17.80
N LEU A 464 17.64 -13.18 -17.70
CA LEU A 464 16.66 -13.15 -18.79
C LEU A 464 17.22 -12.50 -20.06
N SER A 465 17.92 -11.36 -19.93
CA SER A 465 18.46 -10.62 -21.07
C SER A 465 19.54 -11.42 -21.80
N LEU A 466 20.45 -12.06 -21.05
CA LEU A 466 21.48 -12.93 -21.62
C LEU A 466 20.83 -14.12 -22.34
N ALA A 467 19.86 -14.79 -21.72
CA ALA A 467 19.14 -15.89 -22.36
C ALA A 467 18.44 -15.46 -23.66
N GLY A 468 17.76 -14.30 -23.65
CA GLY A 468 17.13 -13.76 -24.85
C GLY A 468 18.13 -13.47 -25.97
N LEU A 469 19.27 -12.84 -25.67
CA LEU A 469 20.33 -12.59 -26.64
C LEU A 469 20.94 -13.88 -27.17
N SER A 470 21.18 -14.88 -26.33
CA SER A 470 21.68 -16.19 -26.75
C SER A 470 20.71 -16.90 -27.69
N ILE A 471 19.39 -16.85 -27.40
CA ILE A 471 18.36 -17.40 -28.29
C ILE A 471 18.39 -16.71 -29.65
N LEU A 472 18.40 -15.37 -29.69
CA LEU A 472 18.43 -14.62 -30.94
C LEU A 472 19.71 -14.87 -31.73
N ALA A 473 20.86 -14.92 -31.06
CA ALA A 473 22.15 -15.23 -31.68
C ALA A 473 22.16 -16.65 -32.29
N TYR A 474 21.61 -17.62 -31.57
CA TYR A 474 21.47 -18.99 -32.06
C TYR A 474 20.55 -19.08 -33.29
N LEU A 475 19.37 -18.43 -33.24
CA LEU A 475 18.44 -18.39 -34.37
C LEU A 475 19.05 -17.71 -35.60
N ALA A 476 19.78 -16.62 -35.40
CA ALA A 476 20.50 -15.92 -36.46
C ALA A 476 21.63 -16.77 -37.04
N TYR A 477 22.38 -17.48 -36.19
CA TYR A 477 23.47 -18.37 -36.61
C TYR A 477 22.95 -19.53 -37.47
N VAL A 478 21.91 -20.25 -37.02
CA VAL A 478 21.34 -21.39 -37.74
C VAL A 478 20.81 -20.99 -39.12
N GLY A 479 20.20 -19.81 -39.23
CA GLY A 479 19.66 -19.33 -40.49
C GLY A 479 20.53 -18.34 -41.26
N ARG A 480 21.81 -18.17 -40.91
CA ARG A 480 22.67 -17.10 -41.46
C ARG A 480 22.77 -17.15 -42.98
N GLU A 481 22.90 -18.34 -43.56
CA GLU A 481 23.04 -18.60 -45.00
C GLU A 481 21.70 -18.54 -45.75
N TYR A 482 20.59 -18.42 -45.03
CA TYR A 482 19.24 -18.39 -45.60
C TYR A 482 18.56 -17.04 -45.42
N TYR A 483 18.57 -16.47 -44.22
CA TYR A 483 17.89 -15.19 -43.94
C TYR A 483 18.58 -13.99 -44.59
N TRP A 484 19.86 -14.07 -44.94
CA TRP A 484 20.58 -13.01 -45.66
C TRP A 484 20.34 -13.02 -47.18
N LEU A 485 19.85 -14.13 -47.72
CA LEU A 485 19.49 -14.22 -49.14
C LEU A 485 18.23 -13.41 -49.44
N SER A 486 18.13 -12.91 -50.66
CA SER A 486 16.90 -12.30 -51.16
C SER A 486 15.75 -13.32 -51.18
N THR A 487 14.50 -12.84 -51.18
CA THR A 487 13.33 -13.72 -51.15
C THR A 487 13.26 -14.69 -52.34
N ALA A 488 13.79 -14.30 -53.50
CA ALA A 488 13.89 -15.14 -54.70
C ALA A 488 15.00 -16.21 -54.58
N GLU A 489 16.16 -15.86 -54.05
CA GLU A 489 17.29 -16.79 -53.87
C GLU A 489 17.02 -17.84 -52.80
N ARG A 490 16.24 -17.50 -51.76
CA ARG A 490 15.85 -18.44 -50.70
C ARG A 490 15.19 -19.70 -51.23
N VAL A 491 14.40 -19.62 -52.31
CA VAL A 491 13.71 -20.79 -52.89
C VAL A 491 14.70 -21.84 -53.41
N ARG A 492 15.89 -21.41 -53.84
CA ARG A 492 16.95 -22.29 -54.36
C ARG A 492 17.91 -22.77 -53.29
N SER A 493 17.80 -22.26 -52.06
CA SER A 493 18.66 -22.67 -50.95
C SER A 493 18.32 -24.10 -50.51
N PRO A 494 19.32 -24.96 -50.22
CA PRO A 494 19.06 -26.29 -49.66
C PRO A 494 18.36 -26.22 -48.29
N LEU A 495 18.44 -25.07 -47.61
CA LEU A 495 17.80 -24.83 -46.32
C LEU A 495 16.33 -24.40 -46.44
N HIS A 496 15.81 -24.18 -47.66
CA HIS A 496 14.46 -23.64 -47.89
C HIS A 496 13.36 -24.50 -47.27
N GLU A 497 13.41 -25.81 -47.50
CA GLU A 497 12.39 -26.75 -46.98
C GLU A 497 12.33 -26.76 -45.46
N MET A 498 13.47 -26.56 -44.80
CA MET A 498 13.56 -26.51 -43.35
C MET A 498 13.14 -25.15 -42.79
N LEU A 499 13.67 -24.05 -43.33
CA LEU A 499 13.60 -22.70 -42.76
C LEU A 499 12.46 -21.82 -43.31
N LYS A 500 11.73 -22.25 -44.35
CA LYS A 500 10.51 -21.55 -44.77
C LYS A 500 9.45 -21.57 -43.65
N PRO A 501 8.47 -20.65 -43.64
CA PRO A 501 7.48 -20.58 -42.56
C PRO A 501 6.72 -21.88 -42.29
N GLY A 502 6.40 -22.64 -43.34
CA GLY A 502 5.76 -23.97 -43.24
C GLY A 502 6.72 -25.14 -43.07
N GLY A 503 8.04 -24.89 -43.07
CA GLY A 503 9.08 -25.89 -42.85
C GLY A 503 9.11 -26.41 -41.42
N SER A 504 9.86 -27.48 -41.18
CA SER A 504 9.96 -28.10 -39.84
C SER A 504 10.47 -27.11 -38.78
N TRP A 505 11.48 -26.31 -39.11
CA TRP A 505 12.05 -25.30 -38.22
C TRP A 505 11.08 -24.16 -37.95
N GLY A 506 10.46 -23.62 -39.00
CA GLY A 506 9.45 -22.57 -38.90
C GLY A 506 8.31 -22.99 -37.96
N LYS A 507 7.72 -24.17 -38.17
CA LYS A 507 6.64 -24.70 -37.33
C LYS A 507 7.04 -24.86 -35.87
N ASN A 508 8.21 -25.43 -35.61
CA ASN A 508 8.69 -25.65 -34.23
C ASN A 508 8.94 -24.33 -33.49
N ILE A 509 9.55 -23.33 -34.15
CA ILE A 509 9.71 -21.99 -33.56
C ILE A 509 8.36 -21.36 -33.31
N GLY A 510 7.41 -21.45 -34.25
CA GLY A 510 6.06 -20.89 -34.09
C GLY A 510 5.33 -21.49 -32.89
N ALA A 511 5.40 -22.80 -32.71
CA ALA A 511 4.81 -23.49 -31.56
C ALA A 511 5.46 -23.06 -30.23
N ILE A 512 6.80 -23.06 -30.15
CA ILE A 512 7.54 -22.64 -28.95
C ILE A 512 7.27 -21.17 -28.63
N ALA A 513 7.32 -20.28 -29.63
CA ALA A 513 7.05 -18.86 -29.46
C ALA A 513 5.63 -18.62 -28.97
N THR A 514 4.65 -19.36 -29.48
CA THR A 514 3.26 -19.29 -29.01
C THR A 514 3.15 -19.71 -27.55
N ILE A 515 3.76 -20.82 -27.14
CA ILE A 515 3.77 -21.27 -25.73
C ILE A 515 4.41 -20.21 -24.83
N VAL A 516 5.57 -19.68 -25.23
CA VAL A 516 6.28 -18.65 -24.48
C VAL A 516 5.44 -17.37 -24.39
N MET A 517 4.79 -16.96 -25.47
CA MET A 517 3.91 -15.79 -25.47
C MET A 517 2.64 -16.01 -24.64
N LEU A 518 2.03 -17.20 -24.62
CA LEU A 518 0.91 -17.53 -23.73
C LEU A 518 1.31 -17.47 -22.25
N SER A 519 2.58 -17.72 -21.92
CA SER A 519 3.10 -17.55 -20.56
C SER A 519 2.99 -16.09 -20.05
N ASN A 520 2.80 -15.12 -20.95
CA ASN A 520 2.61 -13.72 -20.62
C ASN A 520 1.36 -13.47 -19.74
N PHE A 521 0.36 -14.36 -19.83
CA PHE A 521 -0.85 -14.35 -18.99
C PHE A 521 -0.60 -14.85 -17.56
N PHE A 522 0.53 -15.49 -17.27
CA PHE A 522 0.85 -15.92 -15.90
C PHE A 522 0.91 -14.73 -14.92
N TYR A 523 1.32 -13.55 -15.37
CA TYR A 523 1.25 -12.34 -14.56
C TYR A 523 -0.21 -12.00 -14.15
N PHE A 524 -1.15 -12.07 -15.10
CA PHE A 524 -2.57 -11.87 -14.85
C PHE A 524 -3.11 -12.92 -13.86
N PHE A 525 -2.79 -14.21 -14.07
CA PHE A 525 -3.23 -15.27 -13.19
C PHE A 525 -2.64 -15.13 -11.77
N ARG A 526 -1.35 -14.83 -11.64
CA ARG A 526 -0.70 -14.58 -10.34
C ARG A 526 -1.34 -13.45 -9.55
N LYS A 527 -1.89 -12.45 -10.24
CA LYS A 527 -2.54 -11.29 -9.63
C LYS A 527 -3.96 -11.61 -9.14
N ASN A 528 -4.70 -12.43 -9.89
CA ASN A 528 -6.13 -12.65 -9.65
C ASN A 528 -6.45 -13.96 -8.91
N LEU A 529 -5.66 -15.02 -9.10
CA LEU A 529 -5.91 -16.32 -8.50
C LEU A 529 -5.38 -16.40 -7.06
N LYS A 530 -6.26 -16.73 -6.11
CA LYS A 530 -5.95 -16.75 -4.66
C LYS A 530 -4.80 -17.72 -4.32
N PHE A 531 -4.69 -18.87 -4.98
CA PHE A 531 -3.68 -19.90 -4.68
C PHE A 531 -2.27 -19.59 -5.22
N LEU A 532 -2.15 -18.64 -6.16
CA LEU A 532 -0.84 -18.17 -6.66
C LEU A 532 -0.29 -17.01 -5.84
N LYS A 533 -1.10 -16.36 -5.00
CA LYS A 533 -0.67 -15.25 -4.14
C LYS A 533 0.44 -15.70 -3.20
N GLY A 534 1.50 -14.90 -3.10
CA GLY A 534 2.70 -15.20 -2.29
C GLY A 534 3.74 -16.08 -2.98
N LYS A 535 3.46 -16.70 -4.15
CA LYS A 535 4.48 -17.43 -4.93
C LYS A 535 5.32 -16.46 -5.76
N LYS A 536 6.62 -16.34 -5.42
CA LYS A 536 7.62 -15.44 -6.04
C LYS A 536 7.21 -13.95 -5.99
N SER A 537 8.17 -13.05 -6.18
CA SER A 537 7.92 -11.61 -6.18
C SER A 537 7.04 -11.20 -7.37
N ILE A 538 5.99 -10.42 -7.13
CA ILE A 538 5.13 -9.86 -8.20
C ILE A 538 5.94 -9.02 -9.19
N LYS A 539 7.04 -8.42 -8.75
CA LYS A 539 7.97 -7.65 -9.59
C LYS A 539 8.64 -8.55 -10.62
N ASN A 540 9.06 -9.75 -10.22
CA ASN A 540 9.69 -10.71 -11.13
C ASN A 540 8.70 -11.23 -12.16
N TRP A 541 7.43 -11.43 -11.77
CA TRP A 541 6.37 -11.77 -12.73
C TRP A 541 6.13 -10.64 -13.74
N LEU A 542 6.09 -9.38 -13.30
CA LEU A 542 5.99 -8.24 -14.23
C LEU A 542 7.22 -8.14 -15.15
N ARG A 543 8.43 -8.38 -14.63
CA ARG A 543 9.66 -8.37 -15.44
C ARG A 543 9.65 -9.48 -16.49
N PHE A 544 9.20 -10.67 -16.11
CA PHE A 544 9.05 -11.79 -17.03
C PHE A 544 8.02 -11.48 -18.11
N HIS A 545 6.87 -10.88 -17.75
CA HIS A 545 5.86 -10.41 -18.71
C HIS A 545 6.45 -9.41 -19.71
N ILE A 546 7.20 -8.40 -19.24
CA ILE A 546 7.86 -7.43 -20.11
C ILE A 546 8.91 -8.10 -21.01
N PHE A 547 9.71 -9.01 -20.47
CA PHE A 547 10.73 -9.75 -21.22
C PHE A 547 10.10 -10.57 -22.36
N VAL A 548 9.10 -11.38 -22.05
CA VAL A 548 8.38 -12.18 -23.06
C VAL A 548 7.75 -11.26 -24.10
N GLY A 549 7.10 -10.17 -23.69
CA GLY A 549 6.51 -9.19 -24.60
C GLY A 549 7.53 -8.58 -25.56
N LEU A 550 8.73 -8.24 -25.09
CA LEU A 550 9.80 -7.67 -25.93
C LEU A 550 10.47 -8.71 -26.84
N MET A 551 10.62 -9.96 -26.37
CA MET A 551 11.26 -11.04 -27.15
C MET A 551 10.32 -11.64 -28.20
N SER A 552 9.02 -11.67 -27.96
CA SER A 552 8.06 -12.34 -28.85
C SER A 552 8.09 -11.80 -30.29
N PRO A 553 8.06 -10.47 -30.55
CA PRO A 553 8.16 -9.95 -31.91
C PRO A 553 9.45 -10.35 -32.61
N LEU A 554 10.57 -10.46 -31.88
CA LEU A 554 11.88 -10.80 -32.43
C LEU A 554 11.95 -12.28 -32.82
N VAL A 555 11.48 -13.17 -31.94
CA VAL A 555 11.48 -14.62 -32.19
C VAL A 555 10.47 -15.01 -33.28
N ILE A 556 9.30 -14.37 -33.31
CA ILE A 556 8.25 -14.65 -34.30
C ILE A 556 8.70 -14.29 -35.73
N LEU A 557 9.59 -13.32 -35.91
CA LEU A 557 10.16 -13.02 -37.24
C LEU A 557 10.92 -14.22 -37.84
N PHE A 558 11.58 -15.02 -37.00
CA PHE A 558 12.26 -16.24 -37.45
C PHE A 558 11.26 -17.34 -37.85
N HIS A 559 10.12 -17.45 -37.16
CA HIS A 559 9.01 -18.32 -37.59
C HIS A 559 8.48 -17.91 -38.97
N ALA A 560 8.35 -16.61 -39.21
CA ALA A 560 7.86 -16.06 -40.47
C ALA A 560 8.94 -15.91 -41.56
N ALA A 561 10.18 -16.35 -41.30
CA ALA A 561 11.35 -16.12 -42.15
C ALA A 561 11.47 -14.66 -42.65
N PHE A 562 11.10 -13.67 -41.81
CA PHE A 562 11.07 -12.25 -42.13
C PHE A 562 10.18 -11.89 -43.33
N GLN A 563 9.13 -12.67 -43.60
CA GLN A 563 8.17 -12.46 -44.68
C GLN A 563 6.74 -12.47 -44.13
N SER A 564 5.83 -11.73 -44.76
CA SER A 564 4.40 -11.83 -44.50
C SER A 564 3.70 -12.11 -45.81
N ARG A 565 3.13 -13.31 -45.96
CA ARG A 565 2.42 -13.75 -47.19
C ARG A 565 0.91 -13.84 -47.01
N ASN A 566 0.39 -13.54 -45.82
CA ASN A 566 -1.03 -13.64 -45.49
C ASN A 566 -1.43 -12.44 -44.64
N LEU A 567 -2.55 -11.80 -45.01
CA LEU A 567 -3.16 -10.68 -44.28
C LEU A 567 -3.35 -10.97 -42.79
N ILE A 568 -3.80 -12.18 -42.43
CA ILE A 568 -4.01 -12.59 -41.03
C ILE A 568 -2.69 -12.59 -40.27
N ALA A 569 -1.60 -13.08 -40.89
CA ALA A 569 -0.27 -13.06 -40.30
C ALA A 569 0.25 -11.63 -40.12
N THR A 570 -0.02 -10.73 -41.08
CA THR A 570 0.30 -9.31 -40.97
C THR A 570 -0.47 -8.64 -39.83
N ILE A 571 -1.78 -8.86 -39.73
CA ILE A 571 -2.63 -8.32 -38.66
C ILE A 571 -2.18 -8.84 -37.29
N CYS A 572 -1.83 -10.12 -37.18
CA CYS A 572 -1.24 -10.72 -35.98
C CYS A 572 0.03 -9.97 -35.55
N TYR A 573 0.97 -9.77 -36.47
CA TYR A 573 2.25 -9.13 -36.17
C TYR A 573 2.09 -7.65 -35.80
N ILE A 574 1.25 -6.90 -36.52
CA ILE A 574 0.93 -5.50 -36.21
C ILE A 574 0.26 -5.40 -34.84
N SER A 575 -0.72 -6.28 -34.54
CA SER A 575 -1.40 -6.32 -33.25
C SER A 575 -0.41 -6.61 -32.11
N LEU A 576 0.54 -7.53 -32.33
CA LEU A 576 1.62 -7.82 -31.38
C LEU A 576 2.50 -6.59 -31.14
N LEU A 577 2.99 -5.94 -32.20
CA LEU A 577 3.79 -4.72 -32.08
C LEU A 577 3.05 -3.62 -31.34
N LEU A 578 1.76 -3.44 -31.62
CA LEU A 578 0.92 -2.43 -30.98
C LEU A 578 0.72 -2.73 -29.48
N VAL A 579 0.54 -4.00 -29.09
CA VAL A 579 0.54 -4.41 -27.67
C VAL A 579 1.90 -4.12 -27.01
N VAL A 580 3.02 -4.41 -27.69
CA VAL A 580 4.37 -4.16 -27.15
C VAL A 580 4.66 -2.67 -26.99
N VAL A 581 4.38 -1.87 -28.02
CA VAL A 581 4.55 -0.41 -28.00
C VAL A 581 3.70 0.21 -26.89
N THR A 582 2.42 -0.18 -26.79
CA THR A 582 1.58 0.29 -25.67
C THR A 582 2.15 -0.15 -24.33
N GLY A 583 2.70 -1.36 -24.20
CA GLY A 583 3.38 -1.83 -22.98
C GLY A 583 4.60 -0.98 -22.59
N ILE A 584 5.47 -0.65 -23.55
CA ILE A 584 6.64 0.22 -23.37
C ILE A 584 6.21 1.63 -22.97
N ILE A 585 5.25 2.21 -23.71
CA ILE A 585 4.65 3.52 -23.40
C ILE A 585 4.17 3.53 -21.95
N GLY A 586 3.39 2.51 -21.58
CA GLY A 586 2.95 2.24 -20.23
C GLY A 586 4.08 2.33 -19.21
N ARG A 587 5.12 1.53 -19.39
CA ARG A 587 6.18 1.39 -18.38
C ARG A 587 7.10 2.61 -18.28
N TYR A 588 7.50 3.20 -19.40
CA TYR A 588 8.61 4.17 -19.44
C TYR A 588 8.15 5.62 -19.48
N LEU A 589 6.99 5.96 -20.06
CA LEU A 589 6.47 7.33 -19.98
C LEU A 589 6.06 7.70 -18.56
N PHE A 590 5.59 6.77 -17.72
CA PHE A 590 5.34 7.08 -16.29
C PHE A 590 6.62 7.50 -15.55
N GLY A 591 7.76 6.90 -15.87
CA GLY A 591 9.04 7.20 -15.22
C GLY A 591 9.69 8.51 -15.68
N MET A 592 9.48 8.91 -16.94
CA MET A 592 10.01 10.16 -17.49
C MET A 592 9.27 11.41 -16.98
N ILE A 593 8.07 11.23 -16.42
CA ILE A 593 7.23 12.31 -15.87
C ILE A 593 7.31 12.28 -14.33
N SER A 594 8.50 12.03 -13.78
CA SER A 594 8.75 11.97 -12.33
C SER A 594 8.67 13.32 -11.61
N VAL A 595 8.48 14.43 -12.35
CA VAL A 595 8.39 15.76 -11.73
C VAL A 595 7.03 15.93 -11.07
N ASN A 596 7.03 16.08 -9.75
CA ASN A 596 5.82 16.26 -8.96
C ASN A 596 5.16 17.61 -9.32
N LYS A 597 3.83 17.61 -9.54
CA LYS A 597 3.05 18.85 -9.70
C LYS A 597 3.33 19.84 -8.56
N LYS A 598 3.49 19.35 -7.32
CA LYS A 598 3.81 20.20 -6.16
C LYS A 598 5.16 20.90 -6.31
N ASP A 599 6.17 20.22 -6.85
CA ASP A 599 7.51 20.82 -7.03
C ASP A 599 7.50 21.84 -8.16
N LEU A 600 6.77 21.56 -9.25
CA LEU A 600 6.55 22.55 -10.31
C LEU A 600 5.83 23.79 -9.79
N LEU A 601 4.78 23.62 -8.99
CA LEU A 601 4.06 24.73 -8.36
C LEU A 601 4.96 25.52 -7.41
N LYS A 602 5.78 24.87 -6.58
CA LYS A 602 6.76 25.55 -5.72
C LYS A 602 7.74 26.40 -6.55
N ILE A 603 8.21 25.91 -7.69
CA ILE A 603 9.09 26.67 -8.58
C ILE A 603 8.35 27.89 -9.15
N ILE A 604 7.09 27.74 -9.55
CA ILE A 604 6.27 28.86 -10.03
C ILE A 604 6.08 29.91 -8.94
N THR A 605 5.71 29.51 -7.72
CA THR A 605 5.55 30.42 -6.58
C THR A 605 6.86 31.12 -6.23
N LYS A 606 7.99 30.40 -6.26
CA LYS A 606 9.32 30.98 -6.06
C LYS A 606 9.65 32.03 -7.12
N LEU A 607 9.43 31.72 -8.40
CA LEU A 607 9.65 32.67 -9.49
C LEU A 607 8.76 33.91 -9.36
N GLN A 608 7.50 33.75 -8.94
CA GLN A 608 6.59 34.85 -8.70
C GLN A 608 7.06 35.75 -7.56
N HIS A 609 7.52 35.17 -6.45
CA HIS A 609 8.09 35.92 -5.32
C HIS A 609 9.36 36.69 -5.71
N GLU A 610 10.18 36.14 -6.62
CA GLU A 610 11.36 36.81 -7.14
C GLU A 610 11.05 37.92 -8.18
N ILE A 611 9.87 37.89 -8.81
CA ILE A 611 9.44 38.90 -9.80
C ILE A 611 8.75 40.09 -9.11
N ASN A 612 7.95 39.84 -8.08
CA ASN A 612 7.21 40.89 -7.35
C ASN A 612 8.04 42.12 -6.91
N PRO A 613 9.25 41.98 -6.32
CA PRO A 613 10.05 43.15 -5.93
C PRO A 613 10.59 43.93 -7.14
N ILE A 614 10.82 43.26 -8.28
CA ILE A 614 11.21 43.93 -9.54
C ILE A 614 10.05 44.80 -10.02
N LEU A 615 8.80 44.36 -9.83
CA LEU A 615 7.61 45.10 -10.24
C LEU A 615 7.26 46.26 -9.30
N ALA A 616 7.50 46.09 -7.99
CA ALA A 616 7.23 47.14 -6.99
C ALA A 616 8.08 48.40 -7.21
N ASN A 617 9.28 48.24 -7.76
CA ASN A 617 10.20 49.34 -8.06
C ASN A 617 9.95 50.00 -9.44
N LEU A 618 8.91 49.56 -10.16
CA LEU A 618 8.52 50.12 -11.46
C LEU A 618 7.20 50.88 -11.30
N LYS A 619 7.01 51.96 -12.05
CA LYS A 619 5.67 52.56 -12.25
C LYS A 619 4.82 51.53 -13.01
N ALA A 620 4.20 50.61 -12.29
CA ALA A 620 3.57 49.42 -12.82
C ALA A 620 2.47 49.77 -13.83
N THR A 621 2.75 49.62 -15.12
CA THR A 621 1.74 49.73 -16.18
C THR A 621 0.85 48.48 -16.14
N LYS A 622 -0.47 48.67 -16.32
CA LYS A 622 -1.47 47.58 -16.38
C LYS A 622 -1.03 46.43 -17.31
N THR A 623 -0.25 46.74 -18.35
CA THR A 623 0.35 45.81 -19.31
C THR A 623 1.31 44.80 -18.67
N VAL A 624 2.23 45.23 -17.80
CA VAL A 624 3.22 44.33 -17.18
C VAL A 624 2.53 43.39 -16.19
N HIS A 625 1.54 43.89 -15.44
CA HIS A 625 0.74 43.07 -14.54
C HIS A 625 -0.09 42.02 -15.29
N LYS A 626 -0.68 42.40 -16.45
CA LYS A 626 -1.39 41.46 -17.34
C LYS A 626 -0.48 40.37 -17.89
N ILE A 627 0.77 40.69 -18.24
CA ILE A 627 1.76 39.70 -18.68
C ILE A 627 2.11 38.73 -17.54
N LEU A 628 2.34 39.23 -16.33
CA LEU A 628 2.58 38.39 -15.15
C LEU A 628 1.41 37.44 -14.89
N LEU A 629 0.18 37.97 -14.86
CA LEU A 629 -1.04 37.19 -14.68
C LEU A 629 -1.16 36.12 -15.75
N SER A 630 -1.03 36.47 -17.02
CA SER A 630 -1.08 35.52 -18.14
C SER A 630 0.01 34.44 -18.08
N ALA A 631 1.17 34.75 -17.51
CA ALA A 631 2.26 33.80 -17.32
C ALA A 631 2.03 32.87 -16.12
N SER A 632 1.35 33.37 -15.07
CA SER A 632 1.03 32.65 -13.83
C SER A 632 -0.27 31.83 -13.91
N GLU A 633 -1.22 32.24 -14.74
CA GLU A 633 -2.52 31.59 -14.87
C GLU A 633 -2.39 30.20 -15.50
N PRO A 634 -3.11 29.21 -14.95
CA PRO A 634 -3.16 27.88 -15.54
C PRO A 634 -3.81 27.95 -16.93
N LEU A 635 -3.18 27.34 -17.94
CA LEU A 635 -3.78 27.24 -19.27
C LEU A 635 -5.11 26.47 -19.19
N SER A 636 -6.14 26.97 -19.88
CA SER A 636 -7.50 26.42 -19.92
C SER A 636 -7.50 24.93 -20.29
N SER A 637 -8.31 24.14 -19.57
CA SER A 637 -8.39 22.68 -19.66
C SER A 637 -8.91 22.13 -21.00
N ASP A 638 -9.53 22.94 -21.85
CA ASP A 638 -10.43 22.41 -22.87
C ASP A 638 -9.76 22.10 -24.21
N THR A 639 -8.46 22.42 -24.36
CA THR A 639 -7.73 22.11 -25.59
C THR A 639 -7.19 20.68 -25.61
N ASN A 640 -7.34 19.99 -26.75
CA ASN A 640 -6.74 18.67 -27.00
C ASN A 640 -5.21 18.70 -26.86
N LEU A 641 -4.59 17.61 -26.39
CA LEU A 641 -3.14 17.54 -26.14
C LEU A 641 -2.30 17.89 -27.38
N PHE A 642 -2.74 17.45 -28.55
CA PHE A 642 -2.08 17.75 -29.83
C PHE A 642 -2.15 19.25 -30.17
N TYR A 643 -3.35 19.84 -30.07
CA TYR A 643 -3.55 21.27 -30.25
C TYR A 643 -2.74 22.08 -29.23
N PHE A 644 -2.69 21.62 -27.98
CA PHE A 644 -1.90 22.23 -26.91
C PHE A 644 -0.38 22.22 -27.21
N LEU A 645 0.15 21.14 -27.80
CA LEU A 645 1.57 21.05 -28.16
C LEU A 645 1.95 22.08 -29.23
N LEU A 646 1.12 22.23 -30.27
CA LEU A 646 1.28 23.19 -31.35
C LEU A 646 1.03 24.64 -30.88
N HIS A 647 -0.08 24.87 -30.17
CA HIS A 647 -0.43 26.17 -29.59
C HIS A 647 0.60 26.63 -28.55
N GLY A 648 1.31 25.70 -27.91
CA GLY A 648 2.41 26.01 -26.99
C GLY A 648 3.60 26.71 -27.65
N VAL A 649 3.80 26.56 -28.97
CA VAL A 649 4.82 27.29 -29.72
C VAL A 649 4.30 28.69 -30.07
N LYS A 650 3.09 28.79 -30.61
CA LYS A 650 2.43 30.06 -30.96
C LYS A 650 2.28 31.00 -29.75
N SER A 651 1.83 30.47 -28.62
CA SER A 651 1.67 31.22 -27.37
C SER A 651 3.00 31.68 -26.76
N ARG A 652 4.09 30.94 -27.00
CA ARG A 652 5.43 31.37 -26.59
C ARG A 652 5.89 32.57 -27.44
N LEU A 653 5.72 32.49 -28.75
CA LEU A 653 6.08 33.59 -29.66
C LEU A 653 5.25 34.85 -29.35
N ALA A 654 3.95 34.71 -29.09
CA ALA A 654 3.09 35.81 -28.67
C ALA A 654 3.53 36.46 -27.35
N LEU A 655 3.89 35.64 -26.34
CA LEU A 655 4.42 36.14 -25.07
C LEU A 655 5.78 36.83 -25.25
N GLU A 656 6.65 36.30 -26.12
CA GLU A 656 7.91 36.96 -26.46
C GLU A 656 7.69 38.32 -27.13
N GLY A 657 6.70 38.44 -28.02
CA GLY A 657 6.28 39.72 -28.60
C GLY A 657 5.77 40.72 -27.56
N GLN A 658 4.91 40.27 -26.64
CA GLN A 658 4.43 41.10 -25.52
C GLN A 658 5.58 41.55 -24.61
N LEU A 659 6.53 40.66 -24.30
CA LEU A 659 7.69 41.01 -23.48
C LEU A 659 8.56 42.09 -24.16
N ILE A 660 8.73 42.03 -25.49
CA ILE A 660 9.47 43.07 -26.25
C ILE A 660 8.82 44.44 -26.08
N SER A 661 7.49 44.53 -26.12
CA SER A 661 6.76 45.80 -25.91
C SER A 661 6.92 46.41 -24.51
N THR A 662 7.45 45.66 -23.53
CA THR A 662 7.68 46.17 -22.16
C THR A 662 9.10 46.65 -21.91
N LYS A 663 9.99 46.59 -22.91
CA LYS A 663 11.41 46.89 -22.77
C LYS A 663 11.66 48.30 -22.21
N ASP A 664 10.88 49.29 -22.66
CA ASP A 664 11.06 50.71 -22.31
C ASP A 664 10.50 51.07 -20.93
N VAL A 665 9.76 50.15 -20.29
CA VAL A 665 9.24 50.31 -18.92
C VAL A 665 10.34 50.09 -17.87
N PHE A 666 11.41 49.38 -18.20
CA PHE A 666 12.48 49.04 -17.25
C PHE A 666 13.61 50.08 -17.30
N PRO A 667 14.09 50.56 -16.14
CA PRO A 667 15.13 51.60 -16.06
C PRO A 667 16.51 51.09 -16.52
N ASN A 668 16.74 49.76 -16.55
CA ASN A 668 18.00 49.17 -17.02
C ASN A 668 17.74 47.89 -17.83
N ARG A 669 18.46 47.72 -18.95
CA ARG A 669 18.48 46.52 -19.79
C ARG A 669 18.76 45.22 -18.99
N ARG A 670 19.54 45.31 -17.91
CA ARG A 670 19.83 44.16 -17.03
C ARG A 670 18.57 43.67 -16.30
N GLN A 671 17.78 44.59 -15.74
CA GLN A 671 16.54 44.24 -15.04
C GLN A 671 15.49 43.67 -16.00
N TYR A 672 15.34 44.25 -17.18
CA TYR A 672 14.48 43.72 -18.24
C TYR A 672 14.86 42.28 -18.65
N ARG A 673 16.16 42.00 -18.85
CA ARG A 673 16.63 40.63 -19.18
C ARG A 673 16.28 39.62 -18.10
N ILE A 674 16.48 39.98 -16.83
CA ILE A 674 16.15 39.12 -15.68
C ILE A 674 14.63 38.87 -15.61
N PHE A 675 13.81 39.92 -15.76
CA PHE A 675 12.35 39.80 -15.79
C PHE A 675 11.89 38.89 -16.94
N ARG A 676 12.36 39.15 -18.16
CA ARG A 676 12.05 38.35 -19.37
C ARG A 676 12.39 36.88 -19.15
N GLN A 677 13.60 36.58 -18.65
CA GLN A 677 14.02 35.20 -18.38
C GLN A 677 13.11 34.52 -17.35
N LYS A 678 12.75 35.20 -16.26
CA LYS A 678 11.89 34.64 -15.21
C LYS A 678 10.46 34.41 -15.69
N ILE A 679 9.88 35.33 -16.45
CA ILE A 679 8.53 35.17 -17.04
C ILE A 679 8.50 33.99 -18.02
N LEU A 680 9.48 33.88 -18.92
CA LEU A 680 9.56 32.76 -19.86
C LEU A 680 9.74 31.41 -19.13
N LYS A 681 10.57 31.39 -18.08
CA LYS A 681 10.76 30.20 -17.23
C LYS A 681 9.47 29.84 -16.49
N MET A 682 8.74 30.81 -15.96
CA MET A 682 7.46 30.61 -15.28
C MET A 682 6.42 30.03 -16.24
N ARG A 683 6.27 30.61 -17.44
CA ARG A 683 5.38 30.09 -18.49
C ARG A 683 5.74 28.66 -18.91
N GLN A 684 7.04 28.35 -19.01
CA GLN A 684 7.51 27.01 -19.31
C GLN A 684 7.13 26.01 -18.22
N GLN A 685 7.27 26.36 -16.94
CA GLN A 685 6.85 25.48 -15.83
C GLN A 685 5.33 25.30 -15.80
N ASN A 686 4.56 26.38 -15.98
CA ASN A 686 3.09 26.29 -16.07
C ASN A 686 2.62 25.39 -17.22
N ARG A 687 3.26 25.48 -18.40
CA ARG A 687 3.01 24.57 -19.52
C ARG A 687 3.30 23.12 -19.14
N ARG A 688 4.41 22.85 -18.42
CA ARG A 688 4.74 21.51 -17.94
C ARG A 688 3.68 20.96 -16.98
N VAL A 689 3.12 21.79 -16.09
CA VAL A 689 2.01 21.39 -15.19
C VAL A 689 0.78 20.95 -15.99
N HIS A 690 0.42 21.68 -17.05
CA HIS A 690 -0.75 21.34 -17.87
C HIS A 690 -0.53 20.06 -18.70
N ILE A 691 0.63 19.93 -19.37
CA ILE A 691 1.02 18.70 -20.09
C ILE A 691 0.96 17.50 -19.15
N PHE A 692 1.51 17.67 -17.94
CA PHE A 692 1.51 16.65 -16.91
C PHE A 692 0.08 16.16 -16.58
N GLN A 693 -0.87 17.08 -16.39
CA GLN A 693 -2.26 16.72 -16.11
C GLN A 693 -2.91 15.96 -17.26
N LYS A 694 -2.70 16.40 -18.50
CA LYS A 694 -3.24 15.74 -19.70
C LYS A 694 -2.66 14.34 -19.91
N ILE A 695 -1.34 14.18 -19.76
CA ILE A 695 -0.71 12.86 -19.86
C ILE A 695 -1.23 11.96 -18.74
N LYS A 696 -1.35 12.46 -17.50
CA LYS A 696 -1.91 11.67 -16.39
C LYS A 696 -3.33 11.16 -16.70
N PHE A 697 -4.18 12.00 -17.31
CA PHE A 697 -5.52 11.61 -17.74
C PHE A 697 -5.48 10.47 -18.77
N ILE A 698 -4.72 10.61 -19.85
CA ILE A 698 -4.57 9.57 -20.89
C ILE A 698 -4.04 8.26 -20.27
N MET A 699 -3.01 8.39 -19.44
CA MET A 699 -2.36 7.27 -18.78
C MET A 699 -3.25 6.60 -17.74
N SER A 700 -4.29 7.26 -17.25
CA SER A 700 -5.31 6.59 -16.44
C SER A 700 -6.01 5.49 -17.25
N TYR A 701 -6.20 5.68 -18.57
CA TYR A 701 -6.87 4.74 -19.47
C TYR A 701 -5.95 3.71 -20.12
N TRP A 702 -4.64 3.96 -20.13
CA TRP A 702 -3.62 3.10 -20.74
C TRP A 702 -3.81 1.60 -20.45
N ARG A 703 -4.05 1.23 -19.18
CA ARG A 703 -4.21 -0.18 -18.78
C ARG A 703 -5.39 -0.85 -19.47
N VAL A 704 -6.51 -0.13 -19.62
CA VAL A 704 -7.69 -0.65 -20.31
C VAL A 704 -7.35 -0.90 -21.78
N ILE A 705 -6.71 0.09 -22.41
CA ILE A 705 -6.25 0.00 -23.80
C ILE A 705 -5.35 -1.22 -24.00
N HIS A 706 -4.29 -1.34 -23.20
CA HIS A 706 -3.33 -2.43 -23.31
C HIS A 706 -3.95 -3.82 -23.12
N VAL A 707 -4.87 -3.99 -22.16
CA VAL A 707 -5.54 -5.28 -21.92
C VAL A 707 -6.49 -5.64 -23.07
N VAL A 708 -7.26 -4.69 -23.57
CA VAL A 708 -8.18 -4.91 -24.70
C VAL A 708 -7.41 -5.32 -25.95
N LEU A 709 -6.30 -4.64 -26.24
CA LEU A 709 -5.42 -4.98 -27.35
C LEU A 709 -4.77 -6.37 -27.17
N ALA A 710 -4.40 -6.75 -25.95
CA ALA A 710 -3.85 -8.07 -25.67
C ALA A 710 -4.89 -9.20 -25.85
N ILE A 711 -6.17 -8.96 -25.49
CA ILE A 711 -7.26 -9.89 -25.74
C ILE A 711 -7.54 -10.00 -27.24
N ALA A 712 -7.56 -8.86 -27.93
CA ALA A 712 -7.72 -8.82 -29.39
C ALA A 712 -6.61 -9.62 -30.09
N LEU A 713 -5.36 -9.41 -29.69
CA LEU A 713 -4.21 -10.17 -30.16
C LEU A 713 -4.39 -11.68 -29.95
N LEU A 714 -4.87 -12.10 -28.77
CA LEU A 714 -5.12 -13.52 -28.50
C LEU A 714 -6.14 -14.12 -29.49
N ILE A 715 -7.21 -13.39 -29.79
CA ILE A 715 -8.23 -13.81 -30.76
C ILE A 715 -7.60 -13.96 -32.15
N VAL A 716 -6.85 -12.96 -32.64
CA VAL A 716 -6.23 -13.04 -33.97
C VAL A 716 -5.21 -14.18 -34.05
N ILE A 717 -4.45 -14.42 -32.97
CA ILE A 717 -3.49 -15.54 -32.91
C ILE A 717 -4.20 -16.88 -32.97
N SER A 718 -5.31 -17.05 -32.26
CA SER A 718 -6.14 -18.26 -32.37
C SER A 718 -6.65 -18.48 -33.80
N ILE A 719 -7.11 -17.41 -34.47
CA ILE A 719 -7.55 -17.46 -35.87
C ILE A 719 -6.38 -17.80 -36.80
N HIS A 720 -5.21 -17.19 -36.60
CA HIS A 720 -4.00 -17.46 -37.38
C HIS A 720 -3.56 -18.92 -37.26
N ILE A 721 -3.53 -19.46 -36.05
CA ILE A 721 -3.18 -20.87 -35.82
C ILE A 721 -4.21 -21.78 -36.50
N TYR A 722 -5.50 -21.53 -36.28
CA TYR A 722 -6.58 -22.33 -36.86
C TYR A 722 -6.55 -22.34 -38.39
N THR A 723 -6.42 -21.17 -39.03
CA THR A 723 -6.36 -21.03 -40.49
C THR A 723 -5.16 -21.76 -41.08
N VAL A 724 -3.99 -21.64 -40.46
CA VAL A 724 -2.78 -22.34 -40.88
C VAL A 724 -2.91 -23.87 -40.74
N PHE A 725 -3.58 -24.37 -39.71
CA PHE A 725 -3.83 -25.81 -39.52
C PHE A 725 -4.86 -26.36 -40.51
N GLN A 726 -5.92 -25.61 -40.81
CA GLN A 726 -7.01 -26.08 -41.68
C GLN A 726 -6.69 -25.95 -43.18
N MET A 727 -6.07 -24.84 -43.59
CA MET A 727 -5.83 -24.55 -45.01
C MET A 727 -4.49 -25.12 -45.52
N GLY A 728 -3.64 -25.63 -44.61
CA GLY A 728 -2.26 -25.99 -44.92
C GLY A 728 -1.40 -24.76 -45.24
N TYR A 729 -0.08 -24.89 -45.11
CA TYR A 729 0.88 -23.80 -45.37
C TYR A 729 1.02 -23.41 -46.87
N GLY A 730 0.08 -23.78 -47.73
CA GLY A 730 0.32 -23.98 -49.15
C GLY A 730 -0.74 -23.49 -50.14
N ILE A 731 -1.74 -22.71 -49.74
CA ILE A 731 -2.63 -22.07 -50.73
C ILE A 731 -2.27 -20.61 -50.82
N GLY A 732 -1.43 -20.29 -51.82
CA GLY A 732 -1.29 -18.93 -52.31
C GLY A 732 -2.63 -18.47 -52.89
N PHE A 733 -3.11 -17.34 -52.40
CA PHE A 733 -3.99 -16.45 -53.14
C PHE A 733 -3.28 -15.10 -53.27
#